data_AF-A0A1G3HPG3-F1
#
_entry.id   AF-A0A1G3HPG3-F1
#
_cell.length_a   1.000
_cell.length_b   1.000
_cell.length_c   1.000
_cell.angle_alpha   90.00
_cell.angle_beta   90.00
_cell.angle_gamma   90.00
#
_symmetry.space_group_name_H-M   'P 1'
#
loop_
_entity.id
_entity.type
_entity.pdbx_description
1 polymer ?
#
loop_
_entity_poly.entity_id
_entity_poly.type
_entity_poly.pdbx_seq_one_letter_code
_entity_poly.pdbx_strand_id
1 'polypeptide(L)'
;MLIALIALLAMGGLYFFISNLSPELVQARKQQQTSDALTQAREALVGYAVRFREDQLATGTSGLVYGYLPLPDLGSSRNNNSGCAEEGCDAANFAGNALNVTIIGRFPWRTLGTGPLKDAHGECLWYAVSGSHQRIQRASPMNWDTLSQLDIVVANGTAAVVSAITSAHDRPIAVVFSPGPSLTGQDRSASATDSVTECGGNYVVGNYLDPVAASDLAGITNYLAGSTNSASGDTSAANKSLSASGAVSRHSDGTLWSGNCPSNDSSACAVVANDTGATITSELLFRTLRGSSYFRTDINAMLERMTNCLRDQVAAGTAFTPDALAGFTPPTDKNVGRIPSNTCYDDTQNPLGYFSHYQDQFFVASKIASDFTVTVDGAAQTCPAALVFGSQRGTGQSRSTTSERNTPANYLEGDNLTGFITTGALSFAGPSQLAQVSSSQTASQDIVRCIPSGAALTVVAPTVSASAGDIQLASYAPATSTLTLGSAAINSNYGASAAELLACAWTPEAQASGSGLRSYFRFRIRRVGEGFTFAVIDGDRNAANVCGAARQHLGYSGDSGNVLVPYIAWPKLAIEFDTARNCYSSTFDSSGRPACTFTESGNTLNNGRNDPCYTSSCGGQGLDNSSHVAVVYWGYGSALTYPLQDDNVHDQLGLPMATDPSSRPGPRNPAPVLPYVTDPATIPGIAPLDRMGGTTVAFREFHARLELTRSFTTPVDPKDGVTSVQVKFWIEPHPAANISAMSYNAGSSPTLTVTTSSVHNLSTGDTVVIKDAVPTGYNGEYPITKIDATHFTATLPSGKANPGPYISAITWANDSDSTDQATVTSANHGLSNGNSITISGAIPTEYNGTYTINSATTNSYKFGLELNYEPGDMAPAVAATKTLTPRATALANTTRPMSELDATAKAYIADTATIYDEQKAACAASAPLCPNGQSCGSDNMCYRPSFRNLRLGYTLAERASSSGTARGQLIEIKDRATTWLP
;
A
#
# COMPACT_ATOMS: atom_id res chain seq x y z
N MET A 1 30.12 67.36 -27.72
CA MET A 1 28.92 68.08 -27.21
C MET A 1 27.67 67.21 -27.18
N LEU A 2 27.31 66.48 -28.25
CA LEU A 2 26.07 65.69 -28.31
C LEU A 2 25.94 64.61 -27.20
N ILE A 3 27.03 63.88 -26.90
CA ILE A 3 27.06 62.86 -25.84
C ILE A 3 26.82 63.48 -24.44
N ALA A 4 27.38 64.67 -24.18
CA ALA A 4 27.18 65.37 -22.92
C ALA A 4 25.74 65.90 -22.77
N LEU A 5 25.10 66.32 -23.88
CA LEU A 5 23.71 66.75 -23.89
C LEU A 5 22.75 65.57 -23.67
N ILE A 6 23.02 64.41 -24.29
CA ILE A 6 22.23 63.18 -24.08
C ILE A 6 22.39 62.68 -22.64
N ALA A 7 23.60 62.73 -22.08
CA ALA A 7 23.82 62.38 -20.67
C ALA A 7 23.05 63.31 -19.72
N LEU A 8 23.04 64.63 -19.98
CA LEU A 8 22.28 65.60 -19.17
C LEU A 8 20.76 65.41 -19.31
N LEU A 9 20.25 65.11 -20.50
CA LEU A 9 18.83 64.82 -20.71
C LEU A 9 18.41 63.48 -20.08
N ALA A 10 19.27 62.45 -20.14
CA ALA A 10 19.03 61.18 -19.47
C ALA A 10 19.06 61.33 -17.94
N MET A 11 20.03 62.08 -17.40
CA MET A 11 20.11 62.39 -15.96
C MET A 11 18.95 63.29 -15.51
N GLY A 12 18.56 64.29 -16.31
CA GLY A 12 17.40 65.15 -16.03
C GLY A 12 16.07 64.40 -16.08
N GLY A 13 15.91 63.50 -17.06
CA GLY A 13 14.74 62.62 -17.17
C GLY A 13 14.66 61.61 -16.02
N LEU A 14 15.80 61.02 -15.62
CA LEU A 14 15.88 60.12 -14.46
C LEU A 14 15.63 60.87 -13.15
N TYR A 15 16.17 62.08 -12.99
CA TYR A 15 15.91 62.94 -11.83
C TYR A 15 14.43 63.34 -11.74
N PHE A 16 13.81 63.71 -12.87
CA PHE A 16 12.37 64.00 -12.93
C PHE A 16 11.54 62.78 -12.57
N PHE A 17 11.91 61.59 -13.05
CA PHE A 17 11.20 60.36 -12.70
C PHE A 17 11.36 60.00 -11.21
N ILE A 18 12.58 60.10 -10.65
CA ILE A 18 12.86 59.81 -9.24
C ILE A 18 12.18 60.82 -8.30
N SER A 19 12.14 62.11 -8.67
CA SER A 19 11.50 63.16 -7.87
C SER A 19 9.97 63.10 -7.89
N ASN A 20 9.38 62.37 -8.84
CA ASN A 20 7.93 62.13 -8.91
C ASN A 20 7.50 60.74 -8.36
N LEU A 21 8.43 59.93 -7.83
CA LEU A 21 8.07 58.71 -7.10
C LEU A 21 7.52 59.10 -5.71
N SER A 22 6.22 58.91 -5.49
CA SER A 22 5.60 59.10 -4.18
C SER A 22 6.21 58.13 -3.15
N PRO A 23 6.58 58.57 -1.93
CA PRO A 23 7.11 57.72 -0.85
C PRO A 23 6.25 56.47 -0.58
N GLU A 24 4.93 56.59 -0.75
CA GLU A 24 3.95 55.52 -0.59
C GLU A 24 4.16 54.38 -1.59
N LEU A 25 4.53 54.70 -2.83
CA LEU A 25 4.80 53.71 -3.88
C LEU A 25 6.09 52.94 -3.59
N VAL A 26 7.11 53.61 -3.05
CA VAL A 26 8.36 52.97 -2.64
C VAL A 26 8.12 52.05 -1.45
N GLN A 27 7.34 52.48 -0.46
CA GLN A 27 6.98 51.66 0.69
C GLN A 27 6.11 50.46 0.29
N ALA A 28 5.12 50.65 -0.59
CA ALA A 28 4.30 49.58 -1.13
C ALA A 28 5.15 48.55 -1.89
N ARG A 29 6.12 48.99 -2.70
CA ARG A 29 7.06 48.10 -3.39
C ARG A 29 7.93 47.29 -2.43
N LYS A 30 8.44 47.92 -1.37
CA LYS A 30 9.21 47.22 -0.33
C LYS A 30 8.36 46.18 0.40
N GLN A 31 7.14 46.53 0.77
CA GLN A 31 6.20 45.58 1.40
C GLN A 31 5.90 44.40 0.48
N GLN A 32 5.71 44.66 -0.82
CA GLN A 32 5.52 43.61 -1.81
C GLN A 32 6.74 42.67 -1.90
N GLN A 33 7.96 43.22 -2.00
CA GLN A 33 9.19 42.42 -2.05
C GLN A 33 9.35 41.52 -0.82
N THR A 34 9.12 42.05 0.38
CA THR A 34 9.15 41.26 1.62
C THR A 34 8.05 40.20 1.62
N SER A 35 6.82 40.55 1.21
CA SER A 35 5.70 39.61 1.13
C SER A 35 5.95 38.47 0.15
N ASP A 36 6.56 38.75 -1.00
CA ASP A 36 6.91 37.75 -2.01
C ASP A 36 7.97 36.78 -1.46
N ALA A 37 9.01 37.29 -0.80
CA ALA A 37 10.05 36.48 -0.16
C ALA A 37 9.46 35.59 0.95
N LEU A 38 8.61 36.14 1.82
CA LEU A 38 7.93 35.39 2.88
C LEU A 38 6.98 34.32 2.32
N THR A 39 6.28 34.62 1.22
CA THR A 39 5.39 33.68 0.54
C THR A 39 6.18 32.51 -0.05
N GLN A 40 7.28 32.79 -0.74
CA GLN A 40 8.16 31.76 -1.30
C GLN A 40 8.77 30.88 -0.20
N ALA A 41 9.19 31.48 0.93
CA ALA A 41 9.71 30.74 2.08
C ALA A 41 8.66 29.81 2.70
N ARG A 42 7.43 30.30 2.86
CA ARG A 42 6.29 29.53 3.36
C ARG A 42 5.99 28.32 2.46
N GLU A 43 5.94 28.54 1.15
CA GLU A 43 5.68 27.49 0.16
C GLU A 43 6.79 26.43 0.14
N ALA A 44 8.05 26.84 0.27
CA ALA A 44 9.17 25.91 0.33
C ALA A 44 9.11 24.99 1.56
N LEU A 45 8.74 25.53 2.73
CA LEU A 45 8.56 24.74 3.96
C LEU A 45 7.39 23.75 3.84
N VAL A 46 6.26 24.19 3.28
CA VAL A 46 5.11 23.30 3.03
C VAL A 46 5.50 22.21 2.03
N GLY A 47 6.21 22.57 0.95
CA GLY A 47 6.72 21.62 -0.03
C GLY A 47 7.66 20.58 0.58
N TYR A 48 8.54 21.00 1.50
CA TYR A 48 9.38 20.08 2.27
C TYR A 48 8.55 19.09 3.08
N ALA A 49 7.58 19.56 3.86
CA ALA A 49 6.76 18.69 4.71
C ALA A 49 5.91 17.69 3.89
N VAL A 50 5.48 18.09 2.69
CA VAL A 50 4.76 17.23 1.74
C VAL A 50 5.64 16.15 1.12
N ARG A 51 6.94 16.41 0.92
CA ARG A 51 7.87 15.40 0.40
C ARG A 51 8.60 14.61 1.47
N PHE A 52 8.58 15.06 2.72
CA PHE A 52 9.43 14.54 3.80
C PHE A 52 9.47 13.01 3.82
N ARG A 53 8.32 12.34 3.86
CA ARG A 53 8.25 10.86 3.84
C ARG A 53 8.94 10.24 2.63
N GLU A 54 8.67 10.76 1.43
CA GLU A 54 9.25 10.20 0.19
C GLU A 54 10.76 10.39 0.16
N ASP A 55 11.24 11.56 0.59
CA ASP A 55 12.67 11.86 0.69
C ASP A 55 13.34 10.91 1.72
N GLN A 56 12.67 10.58 2.82
CA GLN A 56 13.19 9.60 3.80
C GLN A 56 13.22 8.17 3.23
N LEU A 57 12.16 7.74 2.54
CA LEU A 57 12.11 6.42 1.90
C LEU A 57 13.21 6.26 0.84
N ALA A 58 13.47 7.30 0.05
CA ALA A 58 14.54 7.29 -0.95
C ALA A 58 15.94 7.08 -0.35
N THR A 59 16.13 7.48 0.92
CA THR A 59 17.38 7.24 1.68
C THR A 59 17.40 5.92 2.47
N GLY A 60 16.37 5.07 2.31
CA GLY A 60 16.25 3.78 2.98
C GLY A 60 15.62 3.84 4.38
N THR A 61 15.10 4.99 4.80
CA THR A 61 14.41 5.15 6.09
C THR A 61 12.91 4.95 5.90
N SER A 62 12.37 3.86 6.43
CA SER A 62 10.93 3.54 6.38
C SER A 62 10.22 3.87 7.70
N GLY A 63 8.89 3.83 7.71
CA GLY A 63 8.09 4.06 8.91
C GLY A 63 7.88 5.52 9.32
N LEU A 64 8.26 6.48 8.46
CA LEU A 64 8.06 7.91 8.71
C LEU A 64 6.84 8.43 7.95
N VAL A 65 6.16 9.42 8.55
CA VAL A 65 4.98 10.08 8.00
C VAL A 65 5.29 11.49 7.53
N TYR A 66 4.38 12.09 6.77
CA TYR A 66 4.46 13.50 6.36
C TYR A 66 4.32 14.49 7.53
N GLY A 67 4.61 15.76 7.26
CA GLY A 67 4.24 16.87 8.14
C GLY A 67 5.37 17.45 8.99
N TYR A 68 6.56 16.84 8.96
CA TYR A 68 7.74 17.39 9.61
C TYR A 68 8.45 18.44 8.76
N LEU A 69 9.03 19.43 9.42
CA LEU A 69 9.74 20.57 8.87
C LEU A 69 11.24 20.49 9.16
N PRO A 70 12.09 21.11 8.32
CA PRO A 70 13.52 21.18 8.60
C PRO A 70 13.77 22.04 9.84
N LEU A 71 14.91 21.81 10.48
CA LEU A 71 15.40 22.75 11.48
C LEU A 71 15.90 24.04 10.82
N PRO A 72 15.96 25.16 11.54
CA PRO A 72 16.63 26.36 11.04
C PRO A 72 18.12 26.14 10.80
N ASP A 73 18.72 27.03 10.00
CA ASP A 73 20.17 27.17 9.92
C ASP A 73 20.69 27.88 11.17
N LEU A 74 21.57 27.19 11.90
CA LEU A 74 22.18 27.66 13.15
C LEU A 74 23.62 28.18 12.99
N GLY A 75 24.11 28.24 11.75
CA GLY A 75 25.47 28.66 11.40
C GLY A 75 26.45 27.51 11.38
N SER A 76 27.50 27.62 10.56
CA SER A 76 28.47 26.53 10.33
C SER A 76 29.21 26.06 11.59
N SER A 77 29.34 26.91 12.61
CA SER A 77 29.96 26.52 13.90
C SER A 77 29.06 25.60 14.75
N ARG A 78 27.76 25.56 14.45
CA ARG A 78 26.74 24.80 15.20
C ARG A 78 25.99 23.80 14.33
N ASN A 79 26.11 23.90 13.01
CA ASN A 79 25.54 22.94 12.08
C ASN A 79 26.42 21.69 12.03
N ASN A 80 25.85 20.57 12.46
CA ASN A 80 26.49 19.26 12.41
C ASN A 80 25.83 18.30 11.40
N ASN A 81 25.06 18.85 10.45
CA ASN A 81 24.48 18.09 9.36
C ASN A 81 25.58 17.73 8.35
N SER A 82 26.09 16.50 8.42
CA SER A 82 27.16 16.02 7.55
C SER A 82 26.78 16.00 6.06
N GLY A 83 25.49 15.99 5.74
CA GLY A 83 25.00 16.08 4.36
C GLY A 83 24.90 17.51 3.81
N CYS A 84 24.95 18.53 4.67
CA CYS A 84 24.85 19.94 4.32
C CYS A 84 25.33 20.79 5.50
N ALA A 85 26.60 21.21 5.51
CA ALA A 85 27.21 21.95 6.64
C ALA A 85 27.44 23.45 6.37
N GLU A 86 27.11 23.92 5.17
CA GLU A 86 27.31 25.32 4.76
C GLU A 86 26.18 26.25 5.23
N GLU A 87 26.37 27.56 5.06
CA GLU A 87 25.30 28.55 5.24
C GLU A 87 24.06 28.18 4.41
N GLY A 88 22.89 28.31 5.02
CA GLY A 88 21.60 27.99 4.43
C GLY A 88 21.19 26.53 4.58
N CYS A 89 22.01 25.69 5.21
CA CYS A 89 21.63 24.31 5.52
C CYS A 89 20.88 24.22 6.85
N ASP A 90 19.88 23.35 6.92
CA ASP A 90 19.22 22.99 8.17
C ASP A 90 20.18 22.26 9.13
N ALA A 91 20.03 22.54 10.41
CA ALA A 91 20.78 21.82 11.45
C ALA A 91 20.37 20.34 11.54
N ALA A 92 21.30 19.48 11.97
CA ALA A 92 20.98 18.15 12.48
C ALA A 92 20.76 18.18 14.00
N ASN A 93 20.93 17.06 14.70
CA ASN A 93 20.68 17.02 16.15
C ASN A 93 21.79 17.70 16.94
N PHE A 94 21.50 18.72 17.74
CA PHE A 94 22.49 19.47 18.53
C PHE A 94 22.19 19.44 20.04
N ALA A 95 23.15 19.86 20.86
CA ALA A 95 22.99 19.89 22.31
C ALA A 95 21.87 20.86 22.74
N GLY A 96 20.89 20.36 23.49
CA GLY A 96 19.69 21.11 23.88
C GLY A 96 18.49 20.90 22.96
N ASN A 97 18.65 20.22 21.81
CA ASN A 97 17.51 19.79 21.01
C ASN A 97 16.79 18.60 21.66
N ALA A 98 15.47 18.68 21.80
CA ALA A 98 14.64 17.61 22.36
C ALA A 98 13.23 17.62 21.74
N LEU A 99 12.44 16.58 22.03
CA LEU A 99 11.03 16.52 21.64
C LEU A 99 10.28 17.74 22.18
N ASN A 100 9.44 18.34 21.34
CA ASN A 100 8.62 19.50 21.73
C ASN A 100 9.47 20.70 22.20
N VAL A 101 10.66 20.92 21.65
CA VAL A 101 11.43 22.16 21.89
C VAL A 101 11.46 23.03 20.63
N THR A 102 11.00 24.27 20.74
CA THR A 102 10.97 25.26 19.65
C THR A 102 12.37 25.78 19.35
N ILE A 103 12.74 25.85 18.08
CA ILE A 103 14.06 26.33 17.64
C ILE A 103 13.87 27.53 16.69
N ILE A 104 14.73 28.54 16.82
CA ILE A 104 14.72 29.75 15.98
C ILE A 104 16.12 29.95 15.39
N GLY A 105 16.20 30.19 14.07
CA GLY A 105 17.46 30.45 13.38
C GLY A 105 17.21 31.03 11.99
N ARG A 106 18.23 31.05 11.13
CA ARG A 106 18.06 31.53 9.75
C ARG A 106 17.24 30.54 8.94
N PHE A 107 16.52 31.05 7.93
CA PHE A 107 15.78 30.23 7.00
C PHE A 107 16.75 29.33 6.21
N PRO A 108 16.56 27.99 6.20
CA PRO A 108 17.50 27.03 5.62
C PRO A 108 17.32 26.94 4.09
N TRP A 109 17.60 28.05 3.41
CA TRP A 109 17.34 28.24 1.98
C TRP A 109 18.07 27.24 1.06
N ARG A 110 19.22 26.71 1.49
CA ARG A 110 20.00 25.74 0.73
C ARG A 110 19.39 24.35 0.84
N THR A 111 19.00 23.93 2.05
CA THR A 111 18.23 22.70 2.25
C THR A 111 16.92 22.74 1.48
N LEU A 112 16.28 23.91 1.41
CA LEU A 112 14.99 24.09 0.74
C LEU A 112 15.10 24.39 -0.76
N GLY A 113 16.31 24.63 -1.29
CA GLY A 113 16.55 24.89 -2.71
C GLY A 113 15.95 26.21 -3.22
N THR A 114 15.69 27.20 -2.37
CA THR A 114 15.07 28.47 -2.75
C THR A 114 16.06 29.53 -3.23
N GLY A 115 17.35 29.35 -2.92
CA GLY A 115 18.31 30.46 -2.89
C GLY A 115 18.07 31.41 -1.71
N PRO A 116 19.02 32.29 -1.37
CA PRO A 116 18.96 33.15 -0.19
C PRO A 116 17.85 34.21 -0.34
N LEU A 117 16.68 33.93 0.25
CA LEU A 117 15.55 34.84 0.27
C LEU A 117 15.85 36.02 1.20
N LYS A 118 15.68 37.24 0.68
CA LYS A 118 15.97 38.49 1.39
C LYS A 118 14.75 39.40 1.39
N ASP A 119 14.59 40.14 2.48
CA ASP A 119 13.58 41.18 2.57
C ASP A 119 13.99 42.45 1.80
N ALA A 120 13.11 43.45 1.78
CA ALA A 120 13.35 44.71 1.07
C ALA A 120 14.49 45.58 1.65
N HIS A 121 15.08 45.19 2.78
CA HIS A 121 16.24 45.82 3.40
C HIS A 121 17.53 45.02 3.16
N GLY A 122 17.46 43.92 2.41
CA GLY A 122 18.60 43.08 2.06
C GLY A 122 18.94 42.03 3.10
N GLU A 123 18.10 41.84 4.11
CA GLU A 123 18.32 40.89 5.21
C GLU A 123 17.74 39.52 4.87
N CYS A 124 18.48 38.46 5.20
CA CYS A 124 17.95 37.11 5.06
C CYS A 124 16.83 36.83 6.06
N LEU A 125 15.91 35.96 5.65
CA LEU A 125 14.78 35.56 6.47
C LEU A 125 15.23 34.70 7.67
N TRP A 126 14.51 34.85 8.78
CA TRP A 126 14.62 33.99 9.96
C TRP A 126 13.42 33.06 10.06
N TYR A 127 13.53 32.00 10.84
CA TYR A 127 12.58 30.92 10.87
C TYR A 127 12.52 30.30 12.25
N ALA A 128 11.31 30.27 12.82
CA ALA A 128 10.96 29.55 14.02
C ALA A 128 10.18 28.30 13.66
N VAL A 129 10.60 27.15 14.18
CA VAL A 129 9.90 25.86 14.03
C VAL A 129 9.39 25.38 15.38
N SER A 130 8.13 24.95 15.42
CA SER A 130 7.58 24.30 16.60
C SER A 130 8.27 22.96 16.83
N GLY A 131 8.63 22.69 18.08
CA GLY A 131 9.30 21.44 18.46
C GLY A 131 8.50 20.17 18.21
N SER A 132 7.17 20.25 18.10
CA SER A 132 6.34 19.10 17.72
C SER A 132 6.40 18.77 16.23
N HIS A 133 6.90 19.70 15.40
CA HIS A 133 6.92 19.57 13.94
C HIS A 133 8.34 19.49 13.35
N GLN A 134 9.40 19.47 14.16
CA GLN A 134 10.76 19.32 13.64
C GLN A 134 11.07 17.88 13.17
N ARG A 135 11.89 17.76 12.12
CA ARG A 135 12.24 16.46 11.52
C ARG A 135 13.21 15.59 12.31
N ILE A 136 13.92 16.16 13.30
CA ILE A 136 14.94 15.45 14.07
C ILE A 136 14.31 14.80 15.29
N GLN A 137 13.79 15.60 16.22
CA GLN A 137 13.06 15.13 17.39
C GLN A 137 11.56 15.08 17.07
N ARG A 138 11.16 13.99 16.43
CA ARG A 138 9.83 13.82 15.83
C ARG A 138 8.78 13.47 16.87
N ALA A 139 7.84 14.39 17.14
CA ALA A 139 6.72 14.11 18.02
C ALA A 139 5.70 13.15 17.36
N SER A 140 5.07 12.32 18.18
CA SER A 140 3.99 11.42 17.75
C SER A 140 2.77 11.59 18.68
N PRO A 141 1.52 11.57 18.15
CA PRO A 141 1.18 11.43 16.72
C PRO A 141 1.53 12.67 15.90
N MET A 142 1.71 12.46 14.59
CA MET A 142 1.90 13.49 13.55
C MET A 142 0.75 13.38 12.54
N ASN A 143 -0.25 14.22 12.72
CA ASN A 143 -1.43 14.37 11.89
C ASN A 143 -2.00 15.81 12.05
N TRP A 144 -3.15 16.09 11.47
CA TRP A 144 -3.79 17.41 11.55
C TRP A 144 -4.14 17.87 12.97
N ASP A 145 -4.21 16.97 13.95
CA ASP A 145 -4.47 17.24 15.37
C ASP A 145 -3.20 17.45 16.21
N THR A 146 -2.01 17.32 15.63
CA THR A 146 -0.75 17.57 16.33
C THR A 146 -0.65 19.04 16.71
N LEU A 147 -0.71 19.32 18.01
CA LEU A 147 -0.60 20.67 18.53
C LEU A 147 0.81 21.23 18.33
N SER A 148 0.89 22.50 17.95
CA SER A 148 2.14 23.24 17.92
C SER A 148 2.29 24.11 19.17
N GLN A 149 3.46 24.74 19.25
CA GLN A 149 3.93 25.47 20.43
C GLN A 149 4.17 26.94 20.15
N LEU A 150 3.74 27.48 19.00
CA LEU A 150 3.92 28.89 18.67
C LEU A 150 2.61 29.65 18.88
N ASP A 151 2.64 30.69 19.69
CA ASP A 151 1.48 31.53 19.99
C ASP A 151 1.70 32.93 19.41
N ILE A 152 0.90 33.33 18.43
CA ILE A 152 1.04 34.67 17.84
C ILE A 152 0.36 35.66 18.76
N VAL A 153 1.08 36.71 19.15
CA VAL A 153 0.56 37.80 19.97
C VAL A 153 0.54 39.11 19.20
N VAL A 154 -0.44 39.95 19.50
CA VAL A 154 -0.67 41.24 18.84
C VAL A 154 -0.82 42.36 19.87
N ALA A 155 -0.37 43.55 19.48
CA ALA A 155 -0.59 44.79 20.21
C ALA A 155 -1.98 45.36 19.86
N ASN A 156 -2.73 45.83 20.87
CA ASN A 156 -4.13 46.24 20.71
C ASN A 156 -4.47 47.57 21.42
N GLY A 157 -3.48 48.46 21.60
CA GLY A 157 -3.65 49.73 22.30
C GLY A 157 -3.62 49.61 23.82
N THR A 158 -3.17 48.48 24.36
CA THR A 158 -2.95 48.27 25.80
C THR A 158 -1.46 48.05 26.10
N ALA A 159 -1.07 48.07 27.37
CA ALA A 159 0.33 47.82 27.77
C ALA A 159 0.74 46.34 27.65
N ALA A 160 -0.21 45.44 27.41
CA ALA A 160 0.03 44.01 27.20
C ALA A 160 -0.18 43.65 25.72
N VAL A 161 0.46 42.56 25.30
CA VAL A 161 0.12 41.89 24.05
C VAL A 161 -0.86 40.75 24.34
N VAL A 162 -1.76 40.49 23.40
CA VAL A 162 -2.78 39.45 23.54
C VAL A 162 -2.59 38.38 22.48
N SER A 163 -2.88 37.13 22.82
CA SER A 163 -2.89 36.05 21.85
C SER A 163 -3.90 36.33 20.73
N ALA A 164 -3.46 36.18 19.49
CA ALA A 164 -4.24 36.38 18.27
C ALA A 164 -4.95 35.10 17.82
N ILE A 165 -4.66 33.97 18.46
CA ILE A 165 -5.25 32.67 18.15
C ILE A 165 -6.47 32.39 19.02
N THR A 166 -7.44 31.68 18.47
CA THR A 166 -8.71 31.38 19.18
C THR A 166 -8.68 30.04 19.89
N SER A 167 -7.90 29.10 19.39
CA SER A 167 -7.73 27.76 19.96
C SER A 167 -6.28 27.29 19.89
N ALA A 168 -5.93 26.25 20.65
CA ALA A 168 -4.61 25.63 20.59
C ALA A 168 -4.28 25.05 19.20
N HIS A 169 -5.29 24.74 18.39
CA HIS A 169 -5.13 24.20 17.03
C HIS A 169 -4.81 25.29 15.98
N ASP A 170 -5.03 26.56 16.31
CA ASP A 170 -4.70 27.70 15.44
C ASP A 170 -3.25 28.13 15.57
N ARG A 171 -2.51 27.56 16.54
CA ARG A 171 -1.08 27.81 16.73
C ARG A 171 -0.32 27.49 15.45
N PRO A 172 0.51 28.41 14.93
CA PRO A 172 1.37 28.10 13.80
C PRO A 172 2.36 26.98 14.12
N ILE A 173 2.61 26.10 13.16
CA ILE A 173 3.67 25.08 13.25
C ILE A 173 5.05 25.70 12.98
N ALA A 174 5.06 26.84 12.28
CA ALA A 174 6.25 27.61 11.97
C ALA A 174 5.91 29.08 11.70
N VAL A 175 6.89 29.95 11.90
CA VAL A 175 6.84 31.36 11.51
C VAL A 175 8.14 31.72 10.80
N VAL A 176 8.04 32.32 9.61
CA VAL A 176 9.17 32.89 8.89
C VAL A 176 9.14 34.41 9.09
N PHE A 177 10.24 35.00 9.51
CA PHE A 177 10.36 36.43 9.81
C PHE A 177 11.23 37.14 8.79
N SER A 178 10.80 38.32 8.37
CA SER A 178 11.64 39.38 7.82
C SER A 178 12.01 40.30 8.99
N PRO A 179 13.31 40.48 9.28
CA PRO A 179 13.79 41.26 10.43
C PRO A 179 13.75 42.78 10.18
N GLY A 180 13.38 43.22 8.98
CA GLY A 180 13.20 44.63 8.67
C GLY A 180 14.49 45.48 8.83
N PRO A 181 14.34 46.82 8.85
CA PRO A 181 15.46 47.71 9.11
C PRO A 181 15.96 47.56 10.56
N SER A 182 17.27 47.65 10.77
CA SER A 182 17.85 47.51 12.11
C SER A 182 17.33 48.58 13.08
N LEU A 183 16.88 48.14 14.27
CA LEU A 183 16.55 49.01 15.39
C LEU A 183 17.79 49.35 16.23
N THR A 184 17.72 50.44 16.99
CA THR A 184 18.84 50.87 17.84
C THR A 184 19.17 49.79 18.87
N GLY A 185 20.44 49.35 18.90
CA GLY A 185 20.91 48.29 19.80
C GLY A 185 21.05 46.92 19.14
N GLN A 186 20.58 46.74 17.91
CA GLN A 186 20.81 45.53 17.12
C GLN A 186 22.20 45.56 16.47
N ASP A 187 23.06 44.58 16.80
CA ASP A 187 24.38 44.42 16.17
C ASP A 187 24.37 43.33 15.10
N ARG A 188 24.23 43.74 13.84
CA ARG A 188 24.25 42.86 12.66
C ARG A 188 25.65 42.75 12.03
N SER A 189 26.72 42.98 12.78
CA SER A 189 28.11 42.83 12.31
C SER A 189 28.43 41.41 11.85
N ALA A 190 29.43 41.27 10.97
CA ALA A 190 29.82 40.00 10.37
C ALA A 190 30.22 38.95 11.42
N SER A 191 29.82 37.69 11.21
CA SER A 191 30.19 36.58 12.09
C SER A 191 31.71 36.38 12.12
N ALA A 192 32.27 36.20 13.31
CA ALA A 192 33.66 35.81 13.50
C ALA A 192 33.86 34.29 13.54
N THR A 193 32.78 33.50 13.72
CA THR A 193 32.83 32.06 13.96
C THR A 193 32.14 31.22 12.91
N ASP A 194 31.20 31.82 12.17
CA ASP A 194 30.42 31.13 11.15
C ASP A 194 30.84 31.57 9.76
N SER A 195 30.81 30.64 8.81
CA SER A 195 30.97 30.95 7.39
C SER A 195 29.69 31.62 6.90
N VAL A 196 29.81 32.85 6.39
CA VAL A 196 28.67 33.62 5.90
C VAL A 196 29.05 34.20 4.53
N THR A 197 28.47 33.62 3.49
CA THR A 197 28.74 33.89 2.07
C THR A 197 27.68 34.77 1.41
N GLU A 198 26.40 34.58 1.76
CA GLU A 198 25.26 35.18 1.07
C GLU A 198 24.47 36.16 1.95
N CYS A 199 24.23 35.80 3.22
CA CYS A 199 23.36 36.59 4.09
C CYS A 199 24.10 37.69 4.85
N GLY A 200 25.43 37.62 4.97
CA GLY A 200 26.23 38.54 5.78
C GLY A 200 25.87 38.49 7.28
N GLY A 201 26.48 39.37 8.08
CA GLY A 201 26.19 39.51 9.51
C GLY A 201 26.50 38.27 10.37
N ASN A 202 25.99 38.24 11.61
CA ASN A 202 26.15 37.14 12.58
C ASN A 202 24.88 36.28 12.74
N TYR A 203 25.00 35.17 13.47
CA TYR A 203 23.94 34.18 13.74
C TYR A 203 23.26 34.33 15.12
N VAL A 204 23.31 35.53 15.72
CA VAL A 204 22.63 35.79 17.01
C VAL A 204 21.21 36.28 16.74
N VAL A 205 20.19 35.47 17.05
CA VAL A 205 18.78 35.75 16.70
C VAL A 205 18.32 37.11 17.26
N GLY A 206 18.65 37.41 18.52
CA GLY A 206 18.24 38.67 19.18
C GLY A 206 18.89 39.94 18.62
N ASN A 207 19.88 39.82 17.72
CA ASN A 207 20.44 40.95 16.99
C ASN A 207 19.63 41.31 15.72
N TYR A 208 18.63 40.49 15.36
CA TYR A 208 17.82 40.69 14.16
C TYR A 208 16.34 40.75 14.50
N LEU A 209 15.88 39.80 15.32
CA LEU A 209 14.48 39.69 15.72
C LEU A 209 14.20 40.45 17.01
N ASP A 210 13.02 41.03 17.06
CA ASP A 210 12.57 42.02 18.03
C ASP A 210 11.90 41.41 19.27
N PRO A 211 11.82 42.15 20.38
CA PRO A 211 12.41 43.47 20.61
C PRO A 211 13.86 43.39 21.10
N VAL A 212 14.59 44.50 20.99
CA VAL A 212 15.96 44.62 21.54
C VAL A 212 15.98 44.34 23.05
N ALA A 213 15.04 44.92 23.81
CA ALA A 213 14.81 44.56 25.20
C ALA A 213 13.43 43.93 25.38
N ALA A 214 13.36 42.77 26.02
CA ALA A 214 12.10 42.05 26.24
C ALA A 214 11.00 42.93 26.88
N SER A 215 11.37 43.87 27.75
CA SER A 215 10.45 44.82 28.37
C SER A 215 9.69 45.68 27.35
N ASP A 216 10.26 45.92 26.18
CA ASP A 216 9.72 46.81 25.15
C ASP A 216 8.45 46.24 24.52
N LEU A 217 8.32 44.91 24.48
CA LEU A 217 7.17 44.17 23.98
C LEU A 217 6.50 43.34 25.10
N ALA A 218 6.33 43.96 26.28
CA ALA A 218 5.64 43.35 27.43
C ALA A 218 6.20 41.98 27.87
N GLY A 219 7.51 41.77 27.73
CA GLY A 219 8.20 40.52 28.09
C GLY A 219 8.26 39.48 26.96
N ILE A 220 7.65 39.75 25.80
CA ILE A 220 7.68 38.86 24.64
C ILE A 220 8.89 39.14 23.77
N THR A 221 9.48 38.08 23.20
CA THR A 221 10.61 38.17 22.28
C THR A 221 10.46 37.19 21.13
N ASN A 222 10.93 37.56 19.94
CA ASN A 222 11.02 36.68 18.77
C ASN A 222 12.31 35.83 18.76
N TYR A 223 13.00 35.74 19.89
CA TYR A 223 14.19 34.91 20.11
C TYR A 223 14.11 34.17 21.46
N LEU A 224 14.97 33.18 21.68
CA LEU A 224 14.96 32.37 22.91
C LEU A 224 16.01 32.88 23.91
N ALA A 225 15.67 32.88 25.20
CA ALA A 225 16.66 33.12 26.25
C ALA A 225 17.50 31.85 26.51
N GLY A 226 18.57 31.97 27.29
CA GLY A 226 19.32 30.80 27.80
C GLY A 226 20.39 30.23 26.86
N SER A 227 20.59 30.79 25.67
CA SER A 227 21.75 30.49 24.80
C SER A 227 22.45 31.75 24.33
N THR A 228 23.74 31.62 23.99
CA THR A 228 24.58 32.75 23.57
C THR A 228 24.16 33.35 22.22
N ASN A 229 23.45 32.60 21.38
CA ASN A 229 22.93 33.04 20.09
C ASN A 229 21.41 33.24 20.08
N SER A 230 20.74 33.04 21.22
CA SER A 230 19.29 33.16 21.37
C SER A 230 18.45 32.27 20.44
N ALA A 231 18.99 31.14 19.98
CA ALA A 231 18.38 30.23 19.01
C ALA A 231 17.67 29.01 19.61
N SER A 232 18.18 28.49 20.74
CA SER A 232 17.81 27.15 21.25
C SER A 232 18.01 26.95 22.76
N GLY A 233 18.09 28.04 23.52
CA GLY A 233 18.39 27.99 24.96
C GLY A 233 17.21 27.67 25.87
N ASP A 234 15.98 27.74 25.37
CA ASP A 234 14.79 27.30 26.07
C ASP A 234 14.55 25.83 25.76
N THR A 235 14.75 24.95 26.75
CA THR A 235 14.55 23.50 26.63
C THR A 235 13.19 23.05 27.14
N SER A 236 12.29 24.00 27.47
CA SER A 236 10.95 23.67 27.93
C SER A 236 10.04 23.28 26.76
N ALA A 237 9.02 22.48 27.06
CA ALA A 237 7.94 22.17 26.12
C ALA A 237 6.82 23.24 26.12
N ALA A 238 7.08 24.42 26.68
CA ALA A 238 6.11 25.49 26.79
C ALA A 238 5.81 26.14 25.43
N ASN A 239 4.68 26.84 25.35
CA ASN A 239 4.37 27.62 24.16
C ASN A 239 5.25 28.87 24.14
N LYS A 240 5.80 29.18 22.97
CA LYS A 240 6.55 30.39 22.69
C LYS A 240 5.64 31.42 22.06
N SER A 241 5.40 32.51 22.77
CA SER A 241 4.71 33.67 22.21
C SER A 241 5.65 34.46 21.28
N LEU A 242 5.14 34.86 20.11
CA LEU A 242 5.87 35.57 19.05
C LEU A 242 5.02 36.70 18.46
N SER A 243 5.64 37.81 18.08
CA SER A 243 4.96 38.91 17.36
C SER A 243 5.35 38.88 15.89
N ALA A 244 4.36 38.73 15.01
CA ALA A 244 4.54 38.71 13.55
C ALA A 244 3.95 39.95 12.85
N SER A 245 3.58 40.98 13.61
CA SER A 245 2.69 42.07 13.19
C SER A 245 3.35 43.21 12.41
N GLY A 246 4.64 43.08 12.06
CA GLY A 246 5.41 44.17 11.50
C GLY A 246 5.71 45.25 12.55
N ALA A 247 5.58 46.52 12.17
CA ALA A 247 5.83 47.64 13.08
C ALA A 247 4.91 47.58 14.31
N VAL A 248 5.50 47.63 15.51
CA VAL A 248 4.81 47.86 16.77
C VAL A 248 5.46 49.06 17.42
N SER A 249 4.63 50.03 17.80
CA SER A 249 5.09 51.22 18.49
C SER A 249 4.61 51.26 19.92
N ARG A 250 5.50 51.74 20.80
CA ARG A 250 5.24 51.94 22.21
C ARG A 250 5.05 53.42 22.48
N HIS A 251 3.94 53.73 23.12
CA HIS A 251 3.64 55.05 23.62
C HIS A 251 4.34 55.28 24.99
N SER A 252 4.50 56.55 25.37
CA SER A 252 5.20 56.95 26.60
C SER A 252 4.57 56.41 27.89
N ASP A 253 3.26 56.11 27.89
CA ASP A 253 2.53 55.46 28.99
C ASP A 253 2.70 53.93 29.04
N GLY A 254 3.42 53.36 28.07
CA GLY A 254 3.66 51.93 27.95
C GLY A 254 2.66 51.17 27.07
N THR A 255 1.64 51.82 26.50
CA THR A 255 0.69 51.17 25.57
C THR A 255 1.35 50.81 24.25
N LEU A 256 0.95 49.68 23.67
CA LEU A 256 1.50 49.10 22.45
C LEU A 256 0.47 49.15 21.33
N TRP A 257 0.88 49.65 20.17
CA TRP A 257 0.04 49.80 18.98
C TRP A 257 0.68 49.07 17.79
N SER A 258 -0.15 48.36 17.01
CA SER A 258 0.28 47.89 15.70
C SER A 258 0.39 49.08 14.75
N GLY A 259 1.55 49.26 14.14
CA GLY A 259 1.90 50.43 13.34
C GLY A 259 2.20 51.66 14.20
N ASN A 260 1.70 52.81 13.75
CA ASN A 260 1.86 54.09 14.41
C ASN A 260 0.89 54.23 15.59
N CYS A 261 1.31 54.95 16.63
CA CYS A 261 0.40 55.43 17.67
C CYS A 261 -0.69 56.35 17.07
N PRO A 262 -1.85 56.52 17.75
CA PRO A 262 -2.91 57.42 17.30
C PRO A 262 -2.41 58.84 17.00
N SER A 263 -2.84 59.42 15.89
CA SER A 263 -2.36 60.71 15.37
C SER A 263 -2.74 61.95 16.21
N ASN A 264 -3.54 61.77 17.26
CA ASN A 264 -4.00 62.82 18.17
C ASN A 264 -3.17 62.94 19.45
N ASP A 265 -2.08 62.16 19.59
CA ASP A 265 -1.17 62.22 20.73
C ASP A 265 0.17 62.86 20.34
N SER A 266 0.56 63.94 21.03
CA SER A 266 1.81 64.68 20.80
C SER A 266 3.04 64.08 21.48
N SER A 267 2.86 63.00 22.22
CA SER A 267 3.90 62.31 22.98
C SER A 267 4.81 61.47 22.08
N ALA A 268 6.05 61.22 22.50
CA ALA A 268 6.99 60.43 21.71
C ALA A 268 6.53 58.96 21.60
N CYS A 269 6.26 58.53 20.37
CA CYS A 269 5.95 57.16 19.99
C CYS A 269 7.23 56.52 19.42
N ALA A 270 7.69 55.41 20.00
CA ALA A 270 8.91 54.72 19.57
C ALA A 270 8.60 53.37 18.94
N VAL A 271 9.15 53.09 17.76
CA VAL A 271 9.09 51.75 17.14
C VAL A 271 9.94 50.80 17.98
N VAL A 272 9.31 49.79 18.58
CA VAL A 272 9.94 48.81 19.47
C VAL A 272 10.06 47.42 18.85
N ALA A 273 9.32 47.18 17.77
CA ALA A 273 9.47 46.01 16.91
C ALA A 273 9.07 46.39 15.48
N ASN A 274 9.65 45.73 14.48
CA ASN A 274 9.33 45.86 13.07
C ASN A 274 9.40 44.51 12.30
N ASP A 275 9.68 43.40 12.98
CA ASP A 275 9.58 42.05 12.45
C ASP A 275 8.23 41.76 11.77
N THR A 276 8.27 41.41 10.48
CA THR A 276 7.10 40.95 9.73
C THR A 276 7.15 39.44 9.58
N GLY A 277 6.12 38.73 10.01
CA GLY A 277 6.10 37.26 9.99
C GLY A 277 5.06 36.67 9.04
N ALA A 278 5.42 35.57 8.37
CA ALA A 278 4.48 34.67 7.70
C ALA A 278 4.32 33.38 8.48
N THR A 279 3.08 33.09 8.91
CA THR A 279 2.75 31.90 9.68
C THR A 279 2.42 30.71 8.77
N ILE A 280 2.85 29.52 9.17
CA ILE A 280 2.41 28.25 8.60
C ILE A 280 1.54 27.57 9.66
N THR A 281 0.30 27.25 9.35
CA THR A 281 -0.61 26.56 10.26
C THR A 281 -0.69 25.06 9.92
N SER A 282 -1.09 24.25 10.90
CA SER A 282 -1.37 22.82 10.68
C SER A 282 -2.45 22.64 9.60
N GLU A 283 -3.51 23.46 9.63
CA GLU A 283 -4.57 23.42 8.63
C GLU A 283 -4.05 23.67 7.19
N LEU A 284 -3.18 24.67 6.98
CA LEU A 284 -2.58 24.92 5.66
C LEU A 284 -1.76 23.72 5.19
N LEU A 285 -0.93 23.15 6.07
CA LEU A 285 -0.09 22.01 5.77
C LEU A 285 -0.93 20.78 5.39
N PHE A 286 -1.89 20.39 6.23
CA PHE A 286 -2.68 19.17 6.00
C PHE A 286 -3.72 19.31 4.89
N ARG A 287 -4.20 20.53 4.62
CA ARG A 287 -4.94 20.82 3.38
C ARG A 287 -4.08 20.61 2.15
N THR A 288 -2.81 21.04 2.19
CA THR A 288 -1.86 20.83 1.09
C THR A 288 -1.51 19.35 0.91
N LEU A 289 -1.27 18.63 2.01
CA LEU A 289 -1.05 17.18 2.00
C LEU A 289 -2.24 16.44 1.40
N ARG A 290 -3.47 16.83 1.71
CA ARG A 290 -4.67 16.25 1.10
C ARG A 290 -4.75 16.46 -0.42
N GLY A 291 -4.06 17.47 -0.95
CA GLY A 291 -3.85 17.64 -2.39
C GLY A 291 -2.95 16.56 -3.01
N SER A 292 -1.97 16.04 -2.25
CA SER A 292 -1.05 14.99 -2.69
C SER A 292 -1.77 13.66 -2.93
N SER A 293 -1.54 13.04 -4.08
CA SER A 293 -2.04 11.69 -4.38
C SER A 293 -1.43 10.63 -3.47
N TYR A 294 -0.16 10.80 -3.07
CA TYR A 294 0.55 9.86 -2.22
C TYR A 294 0.00 9.81 -0.81
N PHE A 295 -0.27 10.98 -0.23
CA PHE A 295 -0.92 11.08 1.07
C PHE A 295 -2.30 10.41 1.09
N ARG A 296 -3.14 10.71 0.09
CA ARG A 296 -4.47 10.10 -0.03
C ARG A 296 -4.38 8.58 -0.23
N THR A 297 -3.43 8.13 -1.05
CA THR A 297 -3.19 6.69 -1.29
C THR A 297 -2.82 5.97 0.00
N ASP A 298 -1.95 6.56 0.83
CA ASP A 298 -1.54 5.97 2.10
C ASP A 298 -2.72 5.80 3.08
N ILE A 299 -3.56 6.85 3.26
CA ILE A 299 -4.75 6.77 4.13
C ILE A 299 -5.78 5.78 3.56
N ASN A 300 -6.05 5.81 2.25
CA ASN A 300 -7.02 4.91 1.62
C ASN A 300 -6.57 3.45 1.65
N ALA A 301 -5.27 3.17 1.46
CA ALA A 301 -4.71 1.82 1.58
C ALA A 301 -4.83 1.27 3.01
N MET A 302 -4.64 2.12 4.02
CA MET A 302 -4.86 1.75 5.42
C MET A 302 -6.33 1.44 5.71
N LEU A 303 -7.27 2.28 5.24
CA LEU A 303 -8.72 2.05 5.36
C LEU A 303 -9.17 0.73 4.70
N GLU A 304 -8.65 0.43 3.50
CA GLU A 304 -8.94 -0.80 2.78
C GLU A 304 -8.44 -2.04 3.55
N ARG A 305 -7.23 -1.97 4.09
CA ARG A 305 -6.65 -3.04 4.90
C ARG A 305 -7.44 -3.29 6.19
N MET A 306 -7.82 -2.22 6.90
CA MET A 306 -8.68 -2.29 8.08
C MET A 306 -10.02 -2.94 7.74
N THR A 307 -10.65 -2.52 6.64
CA THR A 307 -11.94 -3.05 6.17
C THR A 307 -11.87 -4.55 5.92
N ASN A 308 -10.85 -5.00 5.18
CA ASN A 308 -10.68 -6.40 4.84
C ASN A 308 -10.35 -7.27 6.06
N CYS A 309 -9.55 -6.76 7.00
CA CYS A 309 -9.25 -7.49 8.22
C CYS A 309 -10.47 -7.63 9.15
N LEU A 310 -11.18 -6.53 9.41
CA LEU A 310 -12.38 -6.56 10.25
C LEU A 310 -13.46 -7.46 9.64
N ARG A 311 -13.60 -7.42 8.30
CA ARG A 311 -14.48 -8.32 7.56
C ARG A 311 -14.14 -9.78 7.79
N ASP A 312 -12.87 -10.16 7.68
CA ASP A 312 -12.44 -11.54 7.89
C ASP A 312 -12.65 -12.00 9.34
N GLN A 313 -12.51 -11.10 10.31
CA GLN A 313 -12.84 -11.39 11.72
C GLN A 313 -14.34 -11.66 11.91
N VAL A 314 -15.19 -10.80 11.34
CA VAL A 314 -16.65 -10.99 11.35
C VAL A 314 -17.02 -12.32 10.70
N ALA A 315 -16.46 -12.62 9.52
CA ALA A 315 -16.72 -13.86 8.79
C ALA A 315 -16.21 -15.12 9.53
N ALA A 316 -15.09 -14.99 10.28
CA ALA A 316 -14.57 -16.05 11.14
C ALA A 316 -15.40 -16.26 12.43
N GLY A 317 -16.42 -15.42 12.68
CA GLY A 317 -17.17 -15.42 13.95
C GLY A 317 -16.34 -14.92 15.14
N THR A 318 -15.18 -14.32 14.90
CA THR A 318 -14.39 -13.67 15.94
C THR A 318 -14.93 -12.26 16.13
N ALA A 319 -15.75 -12.07 17.17
CA ALA A 319 -16.20 -10.74 17.54
C ALA A 319 -14.97 -9.86 17.84
N PHE A 320 -14.89 -8.71 17.20
CA PHE A 320 -13.93 -7.67 17.59
C PHE A 320 -14.60 -6.72 18.57
N THR A 321 -13.87 -6.35 19.62
CA THR A 321 -14.34 -5.40 20.63
C THR A 321 -13.69 -4.05 20.36
N PRO A 322 -14.48 -2.98 20.09
CA PRO A 322 -13.96 -1.63 20.00
C PRO A 322 -13.24 -1.20 21.28
N ASP A 323 -12.16 -0.44 21.15
CA ASP A 323 -11.45 0.14 22.29
C ASP A 323 -12.30 1.25 22.93
N ALA A 324 -12.49 1.17 24.25
CA ALA A 324 -13.38 2.08 24.97
C ALA A 324 -12.86 3.52 24.99
N LEU A 325 -13.78 4.48 24.82
CA LEU A 325 -13.50 5.91 24.96
C LEU A 325 -13.72 6.32 26.42
N ALA A 326 -12.67 6.81 27.09
CA ALA A 326 -12.79 7.18 28.51
C ALA A 326 -13.77 8.35 28.70
N GLY A 327 -14.72 8.20 29.62
CA GLY A 327 -15.77 9.20 29.88
C GLY A 327 -16.98 9.13 28.93
N PHE A 328 -17.00 8.16 28.01
CA PHE A 328 -18.13 7.92 27.11
C PHE A 328 -18.76 6.56 27.42
N THR A 329 -20.08 6.51 27.48
CA THR A 329 -20.85 5.27 27.67
C THR A 329 -21.47 4.86 26.33
N PRO A 330 -21.08 3.71 25.77
CA PRO A 330 -21.68 3.17 24.55
C PRO A 330 -23.20 2.98 24.67
N PRO A 331 -23.98 3.21 23.59
CA PRO A 331 -25.40 2.85 23.54
C PRO A 331 -25.62 1.35 23.77
N THR A 332 -26.76 0.97 24.35
CA THR A 332 -27.03 -0.43 24.75
C THR A 332 -27.27 -1.40 23.60
N ASP A 333 -27.49 -0.90 22.38
CA ASP A 333 -27.89 -1.66 21.19
C ASP A 333 -26.73 -1.98 20.23
N LYS A 334 -25.52 -1.47 20.51
CA LYS A 334 -24.32 -1.60 19.67
C LYS A 334 -23.05 -1.44 20.49
N ASN A 335 -21.96 -2.07 20.06
CA ASN A 335 -20.63 -1.77 20.59
C ASN A 335 -20.00 -0.68 19.75
N VAL A 336 -19.46 0.35 20.39
CA VAL A 336 -18.83 1.49 19.71
C VAL A 336 -17.57 1.92 20.43
N GLY A 337 -16.57 2.38 19.69
CA GLY A 337 -15.29 2.80 20.26
C GLY A 337 -14.24 3.14 19.20
N ARG A 338 -12.98 3.20 19.63
CA ARG A 338 -11.82 3.28 18.73
C ARG A 338 -11.61 1.94 18.06
N ILE A 339 -10.98 1.97 16.88
CA ILE A 339 -10.48 0.73 16.28
C ILE A 339 -9.43 0.11 17.22
N PRO A 340 -9.53 -1.18 17.56
CA PRO A 340 -8.50 -1.84 18.35
C PRO A 340 -7.21 -2.02 17.54
N SER A 341 -6.07 -2.12 18.21
CA SER A 341 -4.81 -2.46 17.51
C SER A 341 -4.86 -3.91 16.98
N ASN A 342 -4.37 -4.12 15.75
CA ASN A 342 -4.28 -5.45 15.15
C ASN A 342 -3.10 -5.55 14.18
N THR A 343 -2.40 -6.69 14.20
CA THR A 343 -1.26 -6.96 13.33
C THR A 343 -1.59 -6.92 11.84
N CYS A 344 -2.87 -7.08 11.47
CA CYS A 344 -3.31 -6.97 10.09
C CYS A 344 -3.36 -5.52 9.56
N TYR A 345 -3.28 -4.48 10.40
CA TYR A 345 -3.27 -3.07 9.97
C TYR A 345 -2.48 -2.10 10.88
N ASP A 346 -1.63 -2.61 11.78
CA ASP A 346 -0.78 -1.78 12.64
C ASP A 346 0.40 -1.13 11.89
N ASP A 347 1.31 -0.47 12.62
CA ASP A 347 2.48 0.22 12.08
C ASP A 347 3.47 -0.69 11.32
N THR A 348 3.33 -2.02 11.43
CA THR A 348 4.13 -3.00 10.66
C THR A 348 3.59 -3.22 9.24
N GLN A 349 2.40 -2.69 8.95
CA GLN A 349 1.72 -2.84 7.67
C GLN A 349 1.92 -1.61 6.79
N ASN A 350 1.99 -1.81 5.47
CA ASN A 350 2.08 -0.69 4.54
C ASN A 350 0.77 0.14 4.52
N PRO A 351 0.83 1.48 4.61
CA PRO A 351 2.04 2.31 4.75
C PRO A 351 2.66 2.22 6.16
N LEU A 352 3.94 1.84 6.24
CA LEU A 352 4.63 1.58 7.52
C LEU A 352 4.59 2.81 8.44
N GLY A 353 4.34 2.58 9.73
CA GLY A 353 4.35 3.63 10.76
C GLY A 353 3.18 4.62 10.73
N TYR A 354 2.10 4.34 9.99
CA TYR A 354 0.97 5.27 9.87
C TYR A 354 -0.13 5.07 10.91
N PHE A 355 -0.35 3.85 11.39
CA PHE A 355 -1.50 3.52 12.22
C PHE A 355 -1.53 4.36 13.51
N SER A 356 -0.43 4.38 14.26
CA SER A 356 -0.35 5.14 15.52
C SER A 356 -0.50 6.65 15.32
N HIS A 357 -0.15 7.16 14.14
CA HIS A 357 -0.31 8.57 13.78
C HIS A 357 -1.76 8.97 13.50
N TYR A 358 -2.64 8.02 13.17
CA TYR A 358 -4.05 8.29 12.83
C TYR A 358 -5.06 7.49 13.65
N GLN A 359 -4.62 6.68 14.62
CA GLN A 359 -5.48 5.82 15.43
C GLN A 359 -6.68 6.57 16.07
N ASP A 360 -6.43 7.81 16.52
CA ASP A 360 -7.44 8.69 17.12
C ASP A 360 -8.46 9.23 16.09
N GLN A 361 -8.35 8.88 14.81
CA GLN A 361 -9.35 9.22 13.79
C GLN A 361 -10.27 8.04 13.47
N PHE A 362 -9.90 6.81 13.83
CA PHE A 362 -10.66 5.62 13.46
C PHE A 362 -11.63 5.21 14.57
N PHE A 363 -12.90 5.13 14.19
CA PHE A 363 -14.00 4.68 15.02
C PHE A 363 -14.64 3.45 14.39
N VAL A 364 -15.07 2.51 15.22
CA VAL A 364 -15.79 1.33 14.77
C VAL A 364 -17.07 1.16 15.57
N ALA A 365 -18.13 0.74 14.87
CA ALA A 365 -19.37 0.29 15.45
C ALA A 365 -19.60 -1.17 15.03
N SER A 366 -19.89 -2.06 15.99
CA SER A 366 -20.26 -3.46 15.73
C SER A 366 -21.61 -3.78 16.35
N LYS A 367 -22.38 -4.60 15.66
CA LYS A 367 -23.74 -4.97 16.09
C LYS A 367 -23.73 -5.74 17.40
N ILE A 368 -24.77 -5.53 18.20
CA ILE A 368 -25.16 -6.47 19.26
C ILE A 368 -26.30 -7.37 18.76
N ALA A 369 -27.37 -6.77 18.21
CA ALA A 369 -28.55 -7.51 17.76
C ALA A 369 -28.92 -7.26 16.29
N SER A 370 -28.75 -6.03 15.78
CA SER A 370 -29.22 -5.64 14.44
C SER A 370 -28.08 -5.10 13.60
N ASP A 371 -28.12 -5.37 12.29
CA ASP A 371 -27.19 -4.81 11.32
C ASP A 371 -27.42 -3.30 11.13
N PHE A 372 -26.37 -2.60 10.71
CA PHE A 372 -26.41 -1.18 10.37
C PHE A 372 -26.81 -0.96 8.91
N THR A 373 -27.47 0.16 8.63
CA THR A 373 -27.60 0.70 7.28
C THR A 373 -26.44 1.66 7.02
N VAL A 374 -25.47 1.25 6.20
CA VAL A 374 -24.29 2.06 5.87
C VAL A 374 -24.42 2.58 4.44
N THR A 375 -24.55 3.89 4.27
CA THR A 375 -24.67 4.54 2.95
C THR A 375 -23.30 5.03 2.49
N VAL A 376 -22.69 4.29 1.56
CA VAL A 376 -21.36 4.59 1.02
C VAL A 376 -21.51 5.14 -0.39
N ASP A 377 -20.97 6.35 -0.65
CA ASP A 377 -21.10 7.04 -1.95
C ASP A 377 -22.55 7.15 -2.45
N GLY A 378 -23.51 7.30 -1.53
CA GLY A 378 -24.94 7.37 -1.81
C GLY A 378 -25.64 6.01 -1.99
N ALA A 379 -24.93 4.89 -1.89
CA ALA A 379 -25.49 3.54 -1.97
C ALA A 379 -25.61 2.91 -0.56
N ALA A 380 -26.84 2.59 -0.16
CA ALA A 380 -27.12 1.95 1.13
C ALA A 380 -26.79 0.45 1.12
N GLN A 381 -26.09 0.00 2.16
CA GLN A 381 -25.66 -1.38 2.39
C GLN A 381 -26.05 -1.83 3.80
N THR A 382 -26.30 -3.12 3.99
CA THR A 382 -26.59 -3.70 5.32
C THR A 382 -25.35 -4.41 5.84
N CYS A 383 -24.83 -3.98 7.00
CA CYS A 383 -23.50 -4.37 7.46
C CYS A 383 -23.52 -4.66 8.97
N PRO A 384 -22.93 -5.76 9.45
CA PRO A 384 -22.79 -6.04 10.89
C PRO A 384 -21.87 -5.06 11.62
N ALA A 385 -21.03 -4.33 10.89
CA ALA A 385 -20.20 -3.28 11.44
C ALA A 385 -19.97 -2.13 10.45
N ALA A 386 -19.60 -0.98 11.00
CA ALA A 386 -19.19 0.20 10.26
C ALA A 386 -17.81 0.67 10.78
N LEU A 387 -16.93 1.04 9.87
CA LEU A 387 -15.68 1.74 10.17
C LEU A 387 -15.81 3.18 9.68
N VAL A 388 -15.53 4.14 10.57
CA VAL A 388 -15.62 5.57 10.29
C VAL A 388 -14.28 6.21 10.57
N PHE A 389 -13.78 6.99 9.62
CA PHE A 389 -12.58 7.81 9.77
C PHE A 389 -13.00 9.26 9.88
N GLY A 390 -12.89 9.79 11.11
CA GLY A 390 -13.08 11.20 11.41
C GLY A 390 -12.03 12.03 10.71
N SER A 391 -12.47 12.95 9.86
CA SER A 391 -11.54 13.73 9.03
C SER A 391 -10.97 14.92 9.81
N GLN A 392 -10.49 15.93 9.07
CA GLN A 392 -10.02 17.18 9.67
C GLN A 392 -11.12 17.85 10.50
N ARG A 393 -10.75 18.67 11.47
CA ARG A 393 -11.73 19.27 12.39
C ARG A 393 -12.73 20.15 11.62
N GLY A 394 -14.01 19.90 11.86
CA GLY A 394 -15.10 20.79 11.47
C GLY A 394 -15.26 21.98 12.40
N THR A 395 -16.18 22.88 12.06
CA THR A 395 -16.51 24.02 12.91
C THR A 395 -17.00 23.57 14.29
N GLY A 396 -16.40 24.10 15.36
CA GLY A 396 -16.77 23.79 16.75
C GLY A 396 -16.12 22.53 17.33
N GLN A 397 -15.39 21.74 16.54
CA GLN A 397 -14.64 20.58 17.04
C GLN A 397 -13.29 21.01 17.62
N SER A 398 -12.92 20.44 18.78
CA SER A 398 -11.62 20.62 19.42
C SER A 398 -11.04 19.28 19.86
N ARG A 399 -9.72 19.12 19.79
CA ARG A 399 -9.01 17.85 20.07
C ARG A 399 -7.70 18.04 20.83
N SER A 400 -7.60 19.12 21.60
CA SER A 400 -6.36 19.56 22.26
C SER A 400 -6.06 18.78 23.54
N THR A 401 -7.10 18.35 24.27
CA THR A 401 -6.99 17.59 25.51
C THR A 401 -7.41 16.13 25.33
N THR A 402 -7.00 15.27 26.25
CA THR A 402 -7.43 13.85 26.25
C THR A 402 -8.96 13.72 26.37
N SER A 403 -9.62 14.58 27.17
CA SER A 403 -11.09 14.57 27.28
C SER A 403 -11.77 14.92 25.96
N GLU A 404 -11.25 15.94 25.27
CA GLU A 404 -11.75 16.32 23.95
C GLU A 404 -11.55 15.21 22.91
N ARG A 405 -10.37 14.55 22.91
CA ARG A 405 -10.08 13.42 22.02
C ARG A 405 -10.93 12.16 22.30
N ASN A 406 -11.51 12.05 23.49
CA ASN A 406 -12.44 10.98 23.83
C ASN A 406 -13.92 11.33 23.57
N THR A 407 -14.21 12.54 23.10
CA THR A 407 -15.58 13.00 22.80
C THR A 407 -15.91 12.74 21.33
N PRO A 408 -16.84 11.83 20.98
CA PRO A 408 -17.12 11.48 19.58
C PRO A 408 -17.54 12.66 18.69
N ALA A 409 -18.26 13.64 19.26
CA ALA A 409 -18.70 14.84 18.53
C ALA A 409 -17.56 15.74 18.05
N ASN A 410 -16.35 15.57 18.60
CA ASN A 410 -15.17 16.26 18.11
C ASN A 410 -14.59 15.62 16.84
N TYR A 411 -15.10 14.46 16.42
CA TYR A 411 -14.62 13.75 15.24
C TYR A 411 -15.69 13.53 14.20
N LEU A 412 -16.85 13.05 14.64
CA LEU A 412 -17.94 12.60 13.78
C LEU A 412 -19.00 13.69 13.64
N GLU A 413 -19.68 13.71 12.51
CA GLU A 413 -20.82 14.61 12.28
C GLU A 413 -22.05 13.90 11.68
N GLY A 414 -23.19 14.61 11.70
CA GLY A 414 -24.42 14.19 11.04
C GLY A 414 -24.90 12.79 11.45
N ASP A 415 -25.18 11.96 10.44
CA ASP A 415 -25.62 10.58 10.62
C ASP A 415 -24.59 9.72 11.36
N ASN A 416 -23.28 9.96 11.14
CA ASN A 416 -22.23 9.17 11.77
C ASN A 416 -22.17 9.43 13.28
N LEU A 417 -22.25 10.70 13.69
CA LEU A 417 -22.31 11.04 15.11
C LEU A 417 -23.58 10.48 15.76
N THR A 418 -24.73 10.69 15.11
CA THR A 418 -26.04 10.24 15.61
C THR A 418 -26.07 8.72 15.76
N GLY A 419 -25.63 8.00 14.73
CA GLY A 419 -25.50 6.55 14.70
C GLY A 419 -24.49 5.99 15.69
N PHE A 420 -23.48 6.76 16.08
CA PHE A 420 -22.49 6.35 17.07
C PHE A 420 -23.00 6.50 18.52
N ILE A 421 -23.72 7.58 18.84
CA ILE A 421 -24.05 7.94 20.24
C ILE A 421 -25.51 7.66 20.67
N THR A 422 -26.43 7.41 19.73
CA THR A 422 -27.87 7.35 20.04
C THR A 422 -28.41 5.93 19.96
N THR A 423 -29.04 5.42 21.02
CA THR A 423 -29.75 4.11 20.98
C THR A 423 -30.88 4.14 19.94
N GLY A 424 -30.97 3.10 19.11
CA GLY A 424 -31.95 2.98 18.02
C GLY A 424 -31.51 3.63 16.70
N ALA A 425 -30.48 4.47 16.70
CA ALA A 425 -29.86 4.96 15.47
C ALA A 425 -28.81 3.94 14.98
N LEU A 426 -29.05 3.35 13.81
CA LEU A 426 -28.21 2.30 13.21
C LEU A 426 -27.76 2.68 11.79
N SER A 427 -27.60 3.97 11.52
CA SER A 427 -27.25 4.50 10.21
C SER A 427 -25.90 5.21 10.24
N PHE A 428 -25.07 4.94 9.23
CA PHE A 428 -23.81 5.62 8.97
C PHE A 428 -23.77 6.03 7.50
N ALA A 429 -23.15 7.16 7.17
CA ALA A 429 -23.10 7.65 5.80
C ALA A 429 -21.85 8.47 5.52
N GLY A 430 -21.25 8.24 4.35
CA GLY A 430 -20.10 9.03 3.92
C GLY A 430 -19.47 8.50 2.63
N PRO A 431 -18.53 9.27 2.06
CA PRO A 431 -17.73 8.82 0.95
C PRO A 431 -16.87 7.60 1.27
N SER A 432 -16.58 6.78 0.27
CA SER A 432 -15.70 5.61 0.38
C SER A 432 -14.22 5.94 0.32
N GLN A 433 -13.77 7.16 0.03
CA GLN A 433 -12.33 7.44 -0.06
C GLN A 433 -12.03 8.85 0.42
N LEU A 434 -10.86 9.02 1.04
CA LEU A 434 -10.27 10.32 1.24
C LEU A 434 -9.83 10.88 -0.11
N ALA A 435 -10.49 11.94 -0.57
CA ALA A 435 -10.23 12.65 -1.80
C ALA A 435 -9.65 14.04 -1.52
N GLN A 436 -9.30 14.76 -2.59
CA GLN A 436 -8.96 16.17 -2.48
C GLN A 436 -10.15 16.97 -1.97
N VAL A 437 -9.91 18.06 -1.24
CA VAL A 437 -10.98 18.96 -0.83
C VAL A 437 -11.59 19.59 -2.08
N SER A 438 -12.90 19.44 -2.25
CA SER A 438 -13.64 19.89 -3.42
C SER A 438 -15.07 20.26 -3.02
N SER A 439 -15.90 20.62 -4.00
CA SER A 439 -17.34 20.76 -3.78
C SER A 439 -18.05 19.42 -3.49
N SER A 440 -17.43 18.28 -3.83
CA SER A 440 -17.98 16.95 -3.58
C SER A 440 -17.52 16.32 -2.27
N GLN A 441 -16.40 16.78 -1.70
CA GLN A 441 -15.92 16.34 -0.40
C GLN A 441 -15.27 17.47 0.38
N THR A 442 -15.82 17.79 1.55
CA THR A 442 -15.27 18.82 2.43
C THR A 442 -14.08 18.29 3.25
N ALA A 443 -13.31 19.21 3.84
CA ALA A 443 -12.18 18.85 4.69
C ALA A 443 -12.59 18.04 5.92
N SER A 444 -13.74 18.34 6.52
CA SER A 444 -14.20 17.67 7.73
C SER A 444 -15.00 16.40 7.47
N GLN A 445 -15.47 16.17 6.25
CA GLN A 445 -16.36 15.07 5.96
C GLN A 445 -15.77 13.70 6.32
N ASP A 446 -16.47 13.00 7.22
CA ASP A 446 -16.22 11.63 7.63
C ASP A 446 -16.15 10.67 6.43
N ILE A 447 -15.15 9.78 6.44
CA ILE A 447 -15.06 8.67 5.48
C ILE A 447 -15.66 7.42 6.13
N VAL A 448 -16.52 6.69 5.40
CA VAL A 448 -17.25 5.54 5.95
C VAL A 448 -16.98 4.27 5.14
N ARG A 449 -16.91 3.14 5.85
CA ARG A 449 -16.80 1.79 5.29
C ARG A 449 -17.88 0.89 5.88
N CYS A 450 -18.58 0.20 5.00
CA CYS A 450 -19.35 -0.99 5.37
C CYS A 450 -18.38 -2.14 5.66
N ILE A 451 -18.54 -2.79 6.81
CA ILE A 451 -17.89 -4.07 7.12
C ILE A 451 -18.95 -5.16 6.96
N PRO A 452 -18.99 -5.90 5.84
CA PRO A 452 -20.03 -6.88 5.58
C PRO A 452 -19.81 -8.18 6.38
N SER A 453 -20.82 -9.05 6.39
CA SER A 453 -20.75 -10.37 7.04
C SER A 453 -19.96 -11.42 6.25
N GLY A 454 -19.82 -11.24 4.94
CA GLY A 454 -19.09 -12.15 4.06
C GLY A 454 -17.58 -11.93 4.17
N ALA A 455 -16.80 -12.98 3.89
CA ALA A 455 -15.34 -12.94 3.95
C ALA A 455 -14.70 -12.09 2.82
N ALA A 456 -13.40 -11.79 2.91
CA ALA A 456 -12.69 -11.00 1.90
C ALA A 456 -12.61 -11.67 0.51
N LEU A 457 -12.91 -12.96 0.41
CA LEU A 457 -13.10 -13.66 -0.86
C LEU A 457 -14.39 -14.50 -0.83
N THR A 458 -15.17 -14.39 -1.90
CA THR A 458 -16.29 -15.30 -2.19
C THR A 458 -15.77 -16.43 -3.06
N VAL A 459 -15.88 -17.66 -2.56
CA VAL A 459 -15.43 -18.85 -3.27
C VAL A 459 -16.59 -19.43 -4.08
N VAL A 460 -16.30 -19.80 -5.32
CA VAL A 460 -17.18 -20.49 -6.25
C VAL A 460 -16.49 -21.80 -6.61
N ALA A 461 -16.94 -22.89 -6.02
CA ALA A 461 -16.45 -24.22 -6.33
C ALA A 461 -17.66 -25.16 -6.42
N PRO A 462 -17.92 -25.81 -7.56
CA PRO A 462 -18.85 -26.93 -7.62
C PRO A 462 -18.44 -28.00 -6.60
N THR A 463 -19.41 -28.65 -6.00
CA THR A 463 -19.14 -29.83 -5.16
C THR A 463 -18.72 -30.98 -6.07
N VAL A 464 -17.48 -31.45 -5.93
CA VAL A 464 -17.03 -32.63 -6.65
C VAL A 464 -17.45 -33.86 -5.86
N SER A 465 -18.40 -34.63 -6.40
CA SER A 465 -18.82 -35.90 -5.82
C SER A 465 -17.69 -36.94 -5.95
N ALA A 466 -17.06 -37.30 -4.84
CA ALA A 466 -16.01 -38.32 -4.77
C ALA A 466 -16.35 -39.43 -3.79
N SER A 467 -15.80 -40.63 -3.99
CA SER A 467 -16.03 -41.79 -3.10
C SER A 467 -15.45 -41.61 -1.69
N ALA A 468 -14.54 -40.64 -1.51
CA ALA A 468 -13.97 -40.23 -0.22
C ALA A 468 -14.75 -39.10 0.49
N GLY A 469 -15.93 -38.71 -0.05
CA GLY A 469 -16.71 -37.56 0.39
C GLY A 469 -16.63 -36.38 -0.57
N ASP A 470 -17.44 -35.36 -0.34
CA ASP A 470 -17.50 -34.15 -1.17
C ASP A 470 -16.18 -33.36 -1.11
N ILE A 471 -15.57 -33.08 -2.28
CA ILE A 471 -14.33 -32.30 -2.39
C ILE A 471 -14.63 -30.90 -2.93
N GLN A 472 -14.07 -29.88 -2.27
CA GLN A 472 -14.08 -28.50 -2.76
C GLN A 472 -12.71 -28.14 -3.36
N LEU A 473 -12.72 -27.64 -4.59
CA LEU A 473 -11.52 -27.21 -5.31
C LEU A 473 -11.06 -25.80 -4.94
N ALA A 474 -11.83 -25.06 -4.16
CA ALA A 474 -11.34 -23.85 -3.53
C ALA A 474 -11.95 -23.71 -2.14
N SER A 475 -11.19 -23.12 -1.23
CA SER A 475 -11.67 -22.75 0.09
C SER A 475 -10.96 -21.50 0.57
N TYR A 476 -11.67 -20.67 1.33
CA TYR A 476 -11.11 -19.48 1.95
C TYR A 476 -11.27 -19.59 3.45
N ALA A 477 -10.16 -19.48 4.19
CA ALA A 477 -10.13 -19.47 5.64
C ALA A 477 -9.97 -18.02 6.13
N PRO A 478 -11.07 -17.36 6.60
CA PRO A 478 -11.01 -15.94 6.98
C PRO A 478 -10.08 -15.69 8.16
N ALA A 479 -10.02 -16.62 9.13
CA ALA A 479 -9.19 -16.49 10.33
C ALA A 479 -7.69 -16.34 10.04
N THR A 480 -7.20 -16.88 8.91
CA THR A 480 -5.79 -16.78 8.48
C THR A 480 -5.64 -16.01 7.17
N SER A 481 -6.74 -15.47 6.63
CA SER A 481 -6.86 -14.90 5.28
C SER A 481 -6.22 -15.76 4.18
N THR A 482 -6.29 -17.09 4.30
CA THR A 482 -5.68 -18.04 3.35
C THR A 482 -6.70 -18.54 2.34
N LEU A 483 -6.40 -18.38 1.05
CA LEU A 483 -7.12 -19.03 -0.04
C LEU A 483 -6.37 -20.30 -0.43
N THR A 484 -7.07 -21.42 -0.49
CA THR A 484 -6.57 -22.69 -1.04
C THR A 484 -7.27 -22.96 -2.36
N LEU A 485 -6.48 -23.28 -3.39
CA LEU A 485 -6.91 -23.61 -4.74
C LEU A 485 -6.43 -25.02 -5.09
N GLY A 486 -7.32 -25.82 -5.67
CA GLY A 486 -7.14 -27.23 -5.98
C GLY A 486 -7.32 -28.14 -4.76
N SER A 487 -7.29 -29.44 -5.01
CA SER A 487 -7.17 -30.45 -3.96
C SER A 487 -6.14 -31.52 -4.34
N ALA A 488 -5.33 -31.93 -3.36
CA ALA A 488 -4.47 -33.10 -3.53
C ALA A 488 -5.28 -34.41 -3.59
N ALA A 489 -6.53 -34.41 -3.14
CA ALA A 489 -7.38 -35.60 -3.13
C ALA A 489 -8.03 -35.92 -4.48
N ILE A 490 -7.98 -35.01 -5.45
CA ILE A 490 -8.58 -35.23 -6.77
C ILE A 490 -7.62 -36.06 -7.65
N ASN A 491 -8.09 -37.23 -8.06
CA ASN A 491 -7.42 -38.13 -8.99
C ASN A 491 -8.38 -38.56 -10.12
N SER A 492 -7.87 -39.36 -11.04
CA SER A 492 -8.53 -39.78 -12.27
C SER A 492 -9.71 -40.73 -12.18
N ASN A 493 -9.95 -41.32 -11.02
CA ASN A 493 -10.94 -42.40 -10.87
C ASN A 493 -12.29 -41.90 -10.32
N TYR A 494 -12.41 -40.61 -10.03
CA TYR A 494 -13.68 -40.03 -9.62
C TYR A 494 -14.53 -39.77 -10.85
N GLY A 495 -15.77 -40.25 -10.86
CA GLY A 495 -16.78 -39.95 -11.88
C GLY A 495 -17.23 -38.48 -11.91
N ALA A 496 -16.38 -37.56 -11.45
CA ALA A 496 -16.56 -36.13 -11.51
C ALA A 496 -16.67 -35.71 -12.98
N SER A 497 -17.75 -35.01 -13.30
CA SER A 497 -17.91 -34.44 -14.62
C SER A 497 -16.84 -33.37 -14.83
N ALA A 498 -16.36 -33.23 -16.06
CA ALA A 498 -15.42 -32.17 -16.39
C ALA A 498 -15.94 -30.80 -15.95
N ALA A 499 -17.25 -30.54 -16.03
CA ALA A 499 -17.89 -29.29 -15.65
C ALA A 499 -17.82 -28.94 -14.14
N GLU A 500 -17.37 -29.87 -13.30
CA GLU A 500 -17.21 -29.69 -11.85
C GLU A 500 -15.75 -29.42 -11.44
N LEU A 501 -14.78 -29.64 -12.34
CA LEU A 501 -13.34 -29.50 -12.05
C LEU A 501 -12.81 -28.08 -12.27
N LEU A 502 -13.49 -27.11 -11.67
CA LEU A 502 -13.14 -25.70 -11.71
C LEU A 502 -13.37 -25.09 -10.34
N ALA A 503 -12.64 -24.03 -10.01
CA ALA A 503 -13.06 -23.15 -8.93
C ALA A 503 -12.48 -21.75 -9.09
N CYS A 504 -13.14 -20.79 -8.47
CA CYS A 504 -12.70 -19.40 -8.42
C CYS A 504 -12.92 -18.80 -7.05
N ALA A 505 -12.22 -17.72 -6.78
CA ALA A 505 -12.42 -16.89 -5.60
C ALA A 505 -12.32 -15.42 -5.99
N TRP A 506 -13.32 -14.62 -5.62
CA TRP A 506 -13.41 -13.20 -6.02
C TRP A 506 -13.53 -12.28 -4.82
N THR A 507 -12.98 -11.07 -4.93
CA THR A 507 -13.39 -9.97 -4.04
C THR A 507 -14.91 -9.81 -4.17
N PRO A 508 -15.68 -9.71 -3.06
CA PRO A 508 -17.14 -9.66 -3.14
C PRO A 508 -17.66 -8.39 -3.83
N GLU A 509 -16.96 -7.29 -3.67
CA GLU A 509 -17.26 -6.00 -4.31
C GLU A 509 -16.36 -5.75 -5.52
N ALA A 510 -16.93 -5.04 -6.49
CA ALA A 510 -16.16 -4.40 -7.55
C ALA A 510 -15.82 -2.97 -7.12
N GLN A 511 -14.63 -2.51 -7.50
CA GLN A 511 -14.11 -1.19 -7.11
C GLN A 511 -13.98 -0.29 -8.33
N ALA A 512 -14.33 0.98 -8.18
CA ALA A 512 -14.08 1.98 -9.21
C ALA A 512 -12.58 2.08 -9.47
N SER A 513 -12.19 1.98 -10.74
CA SER A 513 -10.83 1.60 -11.11
C SER A 513 -9.88 2.76 -11.43
N GLY A 514 -10.22 3.97 -10.96
CA GLY A 514 -9.46 5.22 -11.09
C GLY A 514 -8.42 5.23 -12.21
N SER A 515 -7.16 5.45 -11.86
CA SER A 515 -6.01 5.31 -12.77
C SER A 515 -5.42 3.88 -12.82
N GLY A 516 -5.96 2.93 -12.06
CA GLY A 516 -5.52 1.54 -12.03
C GLY A 516 -5.41 0.96 -10.63
N LEU A 517 -4.53 -0.04 -10.45
CA LEU A 517 -4.30 -0.70 -9.17
C LEU A 517 -2.89 -1.25 -9.05
N ARG A 518 -2.48 -1.49 -7.81
CA ARG A 518 -1.28 -2.25 -7.46
C ARG A 518 -1.67 -3.38 -6.53
N SER A 519 -1.47 -4.61 -6.95
CA SER A 519 -1.84 -5.80 -6.17
C SER A 519 -0.62 -6.64 -5.86
N TYR A 520 -0.59 -7.21 -4.67
CA TYR A 520 0.43 -8.12 -4.20
C TYR A 520 -0.22 -9.32 -3.52
N PHE A 521 0.39 -10.48 -3.68
CA PHE A 521 0.06 -11.67 -2.90
C PHE A 521 1.26 -12.58 -2.81
N ARG A 522 1.28 -13.43 -1.77
CA ARG A 522 2.14 -14.60 -1.74
C ARG A 522 1.36 -15.80 -2.17
N PHE A 523 2.00 -16.68 -2.94
CA PHE A 523 1.43 -17.98 -3.23
C PHE A 523 2.47 -19.07 -3.04
N ARG A 524 2.00 -20.29 -2.76
CA ARG A 524 2.83 -21.47 -2.61
C ARG A 524 2.22 -22.65 -3.32
N ILE A 525 2.99 -23.27 -4.20
CA ILE A 525 2.59 -24.49 -4.90
C ILE A 525 2.93 -25.67 -3.99
N ARG A 526 1.92 -26.27 -3.39
CA ARG A 526 2.02 -27.46 -2.52
C ARG A 526 2.06 -28.75 -3.32
N ARG A 527 1.34 -28.78 -4.44
CA ARG A 527 1.36 -29.86 -5.44
C ARG A 527 1.22 -29.23 -6.81
N VAL A 528 2.12 -29.58 -7.72
CA VAL A 528 2.13 -29.06 -9.09
C VAL A 528 1.01 -29.73 -9.89
N GLY A 529 0.19 -28.93 -10.58
CA GLY A 529 -0.79 -29.43 -11.55
C GLY A 529 -0.93 -28.48 -12.74
N GLU A 530 -2.15 -28.11 -13.09
CA GLU A 530 -2.43 -27.27 -14.27
C GLU A 530 -2.02 -25.80 -14.07
N GLY A 531 -2.10 -25.30 -12.83
CA GLY A 531 -1.84 -23.90 -12.49
C GLY A 531 -3.10 -23.12 -12.13
N PHE A 532 -2.99 -21.79 -12.13
CA PHE A 532 -4.06 -20.87 -11.75
C PHE A 532 -3.90 -19.52 -12.44
N THR A 533 -4.92 -18.68 -12.38
CA THR A 533 -4.81 -17.27 -12.82
C THR A 533 -5.07 -16.31 -11.67
N PHE A 534 -4.42 -15.15 -11.69
CA PHE A 534 -4.84 -13.96 -10.95
C PHE A 534 -5.57 -13.03 -11.92
N ALA A 535 -6.89 -12.95 -11.78
CA ALA A 535 -7.79 -12.32 -12.73
C ALA A 535 -8.23 -10.91 -12.29
N VAL A 536 -8.29 -10.02 -13.26
CA VAL A 536 -8.85 -8.67 -13.19
C VAL A 536 -9.99 -8.59 -14.21
N ILE A 537 -11.22 -8.58 -13.73
CA ILE A 537 -12.41 -8.66 -14.59
C ILE A 537 -13.25 -7.39 -14.49
N ASP A 538 -14.05 -7.14 -15.52
CA ASP A 538 -15.02 -6.04 -15.51
C ASP A 538 -16.15 -6.34 -14.51
N GLY A 539 -16.15 -5.63 -13.40
CA GLY A 539 -17.09 -5.82 -12.30
C GLY A 539 -18.52 -5.37 -12.60
N ASP A 540 -18.75 -4.57 -13.65
CA ASP A 540 -20.11 -4.25 -14.11
C ASP A 540 -20.74 -5.43 -14.88
N ARG A 541 -19.91 -6.32 -15.43
CA ARG A 541 -20.31 -7.48 -16.24
C ARG A 541 -20.32 -8.78 -15.45
N ASN A 542 -19.56 -8.82 -14.36
CA ASN A 542 -19.27 -10.04 -13.63
C ASN A 542 -19.53 -9.88 -12.12
N ALA A 543 -20.41 -10.73 -11.61
CA ALA A 543 -20.66 -10.87 -10.18
C ALA A 543 -19.60 -11.78 -9.51
N ALA A 544 -19.72 -11.99 -8.19
CA ALA A 544 -18.78 -12.82 -7.42
C ALA A 544 -18.96 -14.33 -7.62
N ASN A 545 -19.88 -14.76 -8.47
CA ASN A 545 -20.29 -16.15 -8.65
C ASN A 545 -19.87 -16.77 -10.00
N VAL A 546 -19.05 -16.07 -10.77
CA VAL A 546 -18.64 -16.50 -12.12
C VAL A 546 -17.35 -17.31 -12.09
N CYS A 547 -17.23 -18.27 -13.00
CA CYS A 547 -15.97 -18.96 -13.31
C CYS A 547 -15.90 -19.27 -14.80
N GLY A 548 -14.70 -19.40 -15.36
CA GLY A 548 -14.52 -19.92 -16.71
C GLY A 548 -14.84 -21.41 -16.79
N ALA A 549 -14.35 -22.05 -17.84
CA ALA A 549 -14.47 -23.49 -18.03
C ALA A 549 -13.46 -24.28 -17.19
N ALA A 550 -13.79 -25.54 -16.94
CA ALA A 550 -12.88 -26.51 -16.33
C ALA A 550 -11.79 -27.00 -17.31
N ARG A 551 -11.03 -28.03 -16.94
CA ARG A 551 -9.96 -28.63 -17.75
C ARG A 551 -8.87 -27.60 -18.10
N GLN A 552 -8.63 -27.35 -19.38
CA GLN A 552 -7.45 -26.65 -19.89
C GLN A 552 -7.60 -25.12 -19.84
N HIS A 553 -8.71 -24.60 -19.32
CA HIS A 553 -9.02 -23.17 -19.30
C HIS A 553 -8.60 -22.46 -18.00
N LEU A 554 -7.98 -23.17 -17.06
CA LEU A 554 -7.63 -22.69 -15.71
C LEU A 554 -8.78 -21.98 -14.97
N GLY A 555 -10.03 -22.31 -15.27
CA GLY A 555 -11.20 -21.63 -14.69
C GLY A 555 -11.34 -20.18 -15.14
N TYR A 556 -10.63 -19.75 -16.18
CA TYR A 556 -10.56 -18.35 -16.63
C TYR A 556 -11.26 -18.13 -17.98
N SER A 557 -10.89 -18.88 -19.02
CA SER A 557 -11.46 -18.78 -20.37
C SER A 557 -12.63 -19.77 -20.59
N GLY A 558 -13.39 -19.59 -21.67
CA GLY A 558 -14.45 -20.51 -22.07
C GLY A 558 -15.72 -20.52 -21.22
N ASP A 559 -16.75 -21.17 -21.77
CA ASP A 559 -17.99 -21.55 -21.09
C ASP A 559 -17.88 -22.98 -20.58
N SER A 560 -18.15 -23.17 -19.29
CA SER A 560 -18.10 -24.48 -18.61
C SER A 560 -19.24 -25.40 -19.06
N GLY A 561 -20.30 -24.87 -19.70
CA GLY A 561 -21.54 -25.58 -19.95
C GLY A 561 -22.32 -25.94 -18.67
N ASN A 562 -21.85 -25.47 -17.51
CA ASN A 562 -22.45 -25.70 -16.21
C ASN A 562 -23.49 -24.61 -15.92
N VAL A 563 -24.76 -24.99 -15.87
CA VAL A 563 -25.86 -24.04 -15.59
C VAL A 563 -25.76 -23.41 -14.20
N LEU A 564 -25.04 -24.04 -13.26
CA LEU A 564 -24.87 -23.54 -11.89
C LEU A 564 -23.78 -22.49 -11.75
N VAL A 565 -22.79 -22.46 -12.66
CA VAL A 565 -21.65 -21.54 -12.58
C VAL A 565 -21.51 -20.76 -13.88
N PRO A 566 -21.94 -19.49 -13.93
CA PRO A 566 -21.87 -18.68 -15.13
C PRO A 566 -20.43 -18.41 -15.58
N TYR A 567 -20.22 -18.31 -16.89
CA TYR A 567 -18.92 -17.98 -17.47
C TYR A 567 -18.47 -16.54 -17.12
N ILE A 568 -17.16 -16.30 -17.07
CA ILE A 568 -16.61 -14.95 -16.90
C ILE A 568 -16.77 -14.17 -18.21
N ALA A 569 -17.68 -13.20 -18.20
CA ALA A 569 -17.94 -12.32 -19.31
C ALA A 569 -16.75 -11.37 -19.59
N TRP A 570 -16.50 -11.13 -20.87
CA TRP A 570 -15.52 -10.16 -21.33
C TRP A 570 -16.02 -8.70 -21.18
N PRO A 571 -15.13 -7.70 -21.18
CA PRO A 571 -13.66 -7.83 -21.21
C PRO A 571 -13.09 -8.39 -19.89
N LYS A 572 -11.95 -9.07 -19.96
CA LYS A 572 -11.21 -9.62 -18.80
C LYS A 572 -9.71 -9.70 -19.09
N LEU A 573 -8.92 -9.60 -18.03
CA LEU A 573 -7.45 -9.73 -18.03
C LEU A 573 -7.06 -10.73 -16.92
N ALA A 574 -6.02 -11.52 -17.11
CA ALA A 574 -5.35 -12.18 -16.00
C ALA A 574 -3.83 -12.26 -16.17
N ILE A 575 -3.16 -12.56 -15.05
CA ILE A 575 -1.84 -13.17 -15.07
C ILE A 575 -2.04 -14.67 -14.91
N GLU A 576 -1.66 -15.44 -15.92
CA GLU A 576 -1.66 -16.90 -15.89
C GLU A 576 -0.36 -17.41 -15.26
N PHE A 577 -0.47 -18.39 -14.37
CA PHE A 577 0.63 -19.20 -13.86
C PHE A 577 0.39 -20.62 -14.34
N ASP A 578 0.89 -20.94 -15.53
CA ASP A 578 0.76 -22.25 -16.12
C ASP A 578 1.93 -23.15 -15.66
N THR A 579 1.61 -24.22 -14.95
CA THR A 579 2.62 -25.14 -14.44
C THR A 579 2.74 -26.42 -15.27
N ALA A 580 1.88 -26.67 -16.25
CA ALA A 580 1.89 -27.90 -17.03
C ALA A 580 1.56 -27.69 -18.51
N ARG A 581 2.35 -28.32 -19.38
CA ARG A 581 2.03 -28.31 -20.80
C ARG A 581 0.87 -29.25 -21.13
N ASN A 582 -0.10 -28.74 -21.89
CA ASN A 582 -1.25 -29.52 -22.30
C ASN A 582 -1.10 -30.13 -23.70
N CYS A 583 -1.06 -31.47 -23.80
CA CYS A 583 -1.06 -32.20 -25.07
C CYS A 583 -2.26 -33.15 -25.21
N TYR A 584 -2.91 -33.12 -26.37
CA TYR A 584 -3.84 -34.15 -26.83
C TYR A 584 -3.15 -35.00 -27.89
N SER A 585 -3.22 -36.33 -27.77
CA SER A 585 -2.70 -37.25 -28.79
C SER A 585 -3.46 -38.57 -28.75
N SER A 586 -3.89 -39.04 -29.92
CA SER A 586 -4.45 -40.38 -30.13
C SER A 586 -3.45 -41.36 -30.75
N THR A 587 -2.19 -40.94 -30.95
CA THR A 587 -1.16 -41.71 -31.67
C THR A 587 0.18 -41.63 -30.94
N PHE A 588 0.86 -42.76 -30.78
CA PHE A 588 2.19 -42.81 -30.16
C PHE A 588 3.27 -42.93 -31.25
N ASP A 589 4.40 -42.27 -31.08
CA ASP A 589 5.58 -42.45 -31.93
C ASP A 589 6.20 -43.84 -31.71
N SER A 590 7.17 -44.22 -32.53
CA SER A 590 7.87 -45.51 -32.43
C SER A 590 8.67 -45.70 -31.13
N SER A 591 8.75 -44.68 -30.28
CA SER A 591 9.34 -44.72 -28.94
C SER A 591 8.29 -44.85 -27.83
N GLY A 592 7.00 -44.95 -28.16
CA GLY A 592 5.89 -44.95 -27.20
C GLY A 592 5.53 -43.56 -26.66
N ARG A 593 5.95 -42.47 -27.31
CA ARG A 593 5.65 -41.09 -26.88
C ARG A 593 4.44 -40.51 -27.62
N PRO A 594 3.53 -39.77 -26.97
CA PRO A 594 2.35 -39.21 -27.64
C PRO A 594 2.73 -38.18 -28.72
N ALA A 595 2.24 -38.35 -29.95
CA ALA A 595 2.37 -37.38 -31.03
C ALA A 595 1.36 -36.24 -30.83
N CYS A 596 1.81 -35.11 -30.29
CA CYS A 596 0.95 -33.97 -29.95
C CYS A 596 0.15 -33.49 -31.18
N THR A 597 -1.19 -33.56 -31.13
CA THR A 597 -2.08 -33.06 -32.18
C THR A 597 -3.02 -32.02 -31.57
N PHE A 598 -2.82 -30.75 -31.92
CA PHE A 598 -3.68 -29.64 -31.51
C PHE A 598 -4.83 -29.53 -32.52
N THR A 599 -6.05 -29.92 -32.15
CA THR A 599 -7.22 -29.81 -33.04
C THR A 599 -8.27 -28.94 -32.38
N GLU A 600 -8.53 -27.75 -32.93
CA GLU A 600 -9.65 -26.88 -32.53
C GLU A 600 -10.98 -27.42 -33.09
N SER A 601 -11.31 -28.70 -32.86
CA SER A 601 -12.54 -29.29 -33.39
C SER A 601 -13.68 -29.26 -32.36
N GLY A 602 -14.53 -28.24 -32.43
CA GLY A 602 -15.98 -28.25 -32.14
C GLY A 602 -16.50 -28.66 -30.76
N ASN A 603 -15.67 -29.14 -29.82
CA ASN A 603 -16.06 -29.44 -28.44
C ASN A 603 -15.23 -28.57 -27.48
N THR A 604 -15.94 -27.65 -26.80
CA THR A 604 -15.44 -26.59 -25.92
C THR A 604 -14.58 -27.08 -24.77
N LEU A 605 -14.61 -28.37 -24.42
CA LEU A 605 -13.90 -28.96 -23.30
C LEU A 605 -12.65 -29.75 -23.71
N ASN A 606 -12.38 -29.92 -25.01
CA ASN A 606 -11.33 -30.82 -25.53
C ASN A 606 -10.22 -30.10 -26.31
N ASN A 607 -10.37 -28.81 -26.60
CA ASN A 607 -9.34 -28.02 -27.27
C ASN A 607 -8.22 -27.72 -26.24
N GLY A 608 -6.98 -27.99 -26.62
CA GLY A 608 -5.83 -27.76 -25.74
C GLY A 608 -5.23 -26.39 -25.92
N ARG A 609 -4.79 -25.79 -24.80
CA ARG A 609 -3.98 -24.58 -24.80
C ARG A 609 -2.76 -24.78 -25.68
N ASN A 610 -2.57 -23.88 -26.64
CA ASN A 610 -1.36 -23.89 -27.47
C ASN A 610 -0.20 -23.21 -26.73
N ASP A 611 0.30 -23.86 -25.67
CA ASP A 611 1.38 -23.34 -24.82
C ASP A 611 2.67 -23.16 -25.64
N PRO A 612 3.40 -22.03 -25.49
CA PRO A 612 4.62 -21.80 -26.26
C PRO A 612 5.71 -22.83 -25.97
N CYS A 613 6.38 -23.31 -27.02
CA CYS A 613 7.60 -24.09 -26.88
C CYS A 613 8.82 -23.15 -26.77
N TYR A 614 9.46 -23.09 -25.60
CA TYR A 614 10.71 -22.33 -25.44
C TYR A 614 11.97 -23.09 -25.87
N THR A 615 11.84 -24.37 -26.25
CA THR A 615 12.93 -25.20 -26.77
C THR A 615 12.78 -25.43 -28.27
N SER A 616 13.89 -25.66 -28.98
CA SER A 616 13.96 -25.77 -30.45
C SER A 616 13.23 -26.99 -31.04
N SER A 617 12.61 -27.85 -30.23
CA SER A 617 11.82 -28.98 -30.72
C SER A 617 10.64 -29.27 -29.80
N CYS A 618 9.42 -29.04 -30.31
CA CYS A 618 8.17 -29.37 -29.63
C CYS A 618 7.87 -30.89 -29.59
N GLY A 619 8.82 -31.76 -29.99
CA GLY A 619 8.54 -33.16 -30.32
C GLY A 619 9.41 -34.21 -29.63
N GLY A 620 10.15 -33.92 -28.55
CA GLY A 620 11.04 -34.96 -28.00
C GLY A 620 11.69 -34.78 -26.62
N GLN A 621 11.39 -33.73 -25.87
CA GLN A 621 11.94 -33.51 -24.52
C GLN A 621 10.79 -33.28 -23.53
N GLY A 622 10.97 -33.74 -22.28
CA GLY A 622 9.92 -33.94 -21.28
C GLY A 622 8.86 -32.85 -21.17
N LEU A 623 7.61 -33.26 -20.95
CA LEU A 623 6.40 -32.44 -20.81
C LEU A 623 6.46 -31.43 -19.64
N ASP A 624 7.56 -31.43 -18.89
CA ASP A 624 7.78 -30.73 -17.64
C ASP A 624 8.51 -29.39 -17.84
N ASN A 625 8.95 -29.09 -19.07
CA ASN A 625 9.85 -27.96 -19.39
C ASN A 625 9.16 -26.82 -20.17
N SER A 626 7.86 -26.58 -19.94
CA SER A 626 7.10 -25.50 -20.60
C SER A 626 6.15 -24.72 -19.67
N SER A 627 6.33 -24.85 -18.35
CA SER A 627 5.65 -24.00 -17.37
C SER A 627 5.99 -22.53 -17.64
N HIS A 628 5.02 -21.63 -17.55
CA HIS A 628 5.19 -20.22 -17.88
C HIS A 628 4.29 -19.29 -17.06
N VAL A 629 4.62 -18.00 -17.12
CA VAL A 629 3.75 -16.91 -16.64
C VAL A 629 3.45 -16.01 -17.82
N ALA A 630 2.19 -15.60 -17.99
CA ALA A 630 1.76 -14.78 -19.12
C ALA A 630 0.71 -13.74 -18.73
N VAL A 631 0.72 -12.61 -19.43
CA VAL A 631 -0.41 -11.68 -19.45
C VAL A 631 -1.40 -12.20 -20.48
N VAL A 632 -2.66 -12.38 -20.07
CA VAL A 632 -3.71 -12.93 -20.93
C VAL A 632 -4.91 -11.97 -20.92
N TYR A 633 -5.43 -11.68 -22.11
CA TYR A 633 -6.55 -10.79 -22.36
C TYR A 633 -7.69 -11.54 -23.02
N TRP A 634 -8.90 -11.07 -22.76
CA TRP A 634 -10.10 -11.47 -23.48
C TRP A 634 -10.96 -10.25 -23.72
N GLY A 635 -11.43 -10.06 -24.95
CA GLY A 635 -12.30 -8.94 -25.28
C GLY A 635 -13.11 -9.16 -26.55
N TYR A 636 -13.94 -8.16 -26.86
CA TYR A 636 -14.92 -8.24 -27.95
C TYR A 636 -14.24 -8.30 -29.32
N GLY A 637 -14.43 -9.39 -30.07
CA GLY A 637 -14.10 -9.49 -31.48
C GLY A 637 -15.26 -10.14 -32.24
N SER A 638 -15.91 -9.38 -33.12
CA SER A 638 -17.03 -9.86 -33.95
C SER A 638 -16.64 -10.90 -35.01
N ALA A 639 -15.35 -11.26 -35.08
CA ALA A 639 -14.77 -12.14 -36.10
C ALA A 639 -14.72 -13.62 -35.69
N LEU A 640 -15.03 -13.96 -34.43
CA LEU A 640 -15.09 -15.35 -33.99
C LEU A 640 -16.52 -15.89 -34.12
N THR A 641 -16.68 -17.03 -34.81
CA THR A 641 -17.98 -17.71 -34.94
C THR A 641 -18.52 -18.19 -33.59
N TYR A 642 -17.64 -18.44 -32.61
CA TYR A 642 -17.98 -18.88 -31.26
C TYR A 642 -17.08 -18.22 -30.18
N PRO A 643 -17.26 -16.93 -29.87
CA PRO A 643 -16.36 -16.17 -28.98
C PRO A 643 -16.41 -16.62 -27.51
N LEU A 644 -17.45 -17.36 -27.11
CA LEU A 644 -17.57 -18.00 -25.79
C LEU A 644 -16.79 -19.32 -25.69
N GLN A 645 -16.34 -19.86 -26.83
CA GLN A 645 -15.69 -21.16 -26.96
C GLN A 645 -14.21 -21.05 -27.34
N ASP A 646 -13.74 -19.83 -27.52
CA ASP A 646 -12.36 -19.54 -27.84
C ASP A 646 -11.48 -19.86 -26.61
N ASP A 647 -10.29 -20.43 -26.85
CA ASP A 647 -9.27 -20.78 -25.83
C ASP A 647 -7.92 -20.08 -26.09
N ASN A 648 -7.84 -19.14 -27.04
CA ASN A 648 -6.62 -18.54 -27.62
C ASN A 648 -5.70 -17.72 -26.70
N VAL A 649 -5.58 -18.13 -25.44
CA VAL A 649 -4.78 -17.56 -24.36
C VAL A 649 -3.35 -17.21 -24.82
N HIS A 650 -2.81 -17.82 -25.89
CA HIS A 650 -1.47 -17.51 -26.47
C HIS A 650 -1.37 -17.31 -28.01
N ASP A 651 -2.45 -16.95 -28.73
CA ASP A 651 -2.50 -16.58 -30.19
C ASP A 651 -1.31 -17.06 -31.07
N GLN A 652 -1.27 -18.34 -31.42
CA GLN A 652 -0.31 -18.89 -32.39
C GLN A 652 -0.90 -19.11 -33.79
N LEU A 653 -2.22 -19.08 -33.92
CA LEU A 653 -2.90 -19.18 -35.20
C LEU A 653 -3.23 -17.76 -35.59
N GLY A 654 -2.41 -17.16 -36.45
CA GLY A 654 -2.64 -15.85 -37.08
C GLY A 654 -3.90 -15.84 -37.94
N LEU A 655 -5.05 -16.09 -37.31
CA LEU A 655 -6.37 -15.98 -37.88
C LEU A 655 -6.50 -14.52 -38.29
N PRO A 656 -6.74 -14.24 -39.57
CA PRO A 656 -6.91 -12.89 -40.04
C PRO A 656 -8.11 -12.32 -39.28
N MET A 657 -7.83 -11.34 -38.41
CA MET A 657 -8.89 -10.47 -37.94
C MET A 657 -9.65 -9.96 -39.16
N ALA A 658 -10.97 -9.89 -39.03
CA ALA A 658 -11.85 -9.38 -40.07
C ALA A 658 -11.21 -8.18 -40.76
N THR A 659 -11.04 -8.27 -42.08
CA THR A 659 -10.57 -7.21 -42.97
C THR A 659 -11.56 -6.05 -43.08
N ASP A 660 -12.57 -6.01 -42.21
CA ASP A 660 -13.59 -4.99 -42.15
C ASP A 660 -13.14 -3.87 -41.19
N PRO A 661 -12.77 -2.69 -41.70
CA PRO A 661 -12.40 -1.53 -40.87
C PRO A 661 -13.55 -1.01 -40.00
N SER A 662 -14.78 -1.52 -40.16
CA SER A 662 -15.91 -1.24 -39.26
C SER A 662 -16.00 -2.17 -38.05
N SER A 663 -15.23 -3.27 -38.02
CA SER A 663 -15.18 -4.23 -36.91
C SER A 663 -14.07 -3.88 -35.91
N ARG A 664 -14.40 -3.74 -34.63
CA ARG A 664 -13.41 -3.45 -33.59
C ARG A 664 -12.66 -4.73 -33.20
N PRO A 665 -11.31 -4.74 -33.23
CA PRO A 665 -10.51 -5.86 -32.78
C PRO A 665 -10.72 -6.17 -31.30
N GLY A 666 -10.69 -7.46 -30.94
CA GLY A 666 -10.43 -7.83 -29.55
C GLY A 666 -8.99 -7.46 -29.14
N PRO A 667 -8.70 -7.35 -27.83
CA PRO A 667 -7.33 -7.21 -27.35
C PRO A 667 -6.53 -8.46 -27.76
N ARG A 668 -5.31 -8.24 -28.25
CA ARG A 668 -4.45 -9.32 -28.70
C ARG A 668 -3.60 -9.84 -27.56
N ASN A 669 -3.54 -11.16 -27.39
CA ASN A 669 -2.62 -11.78 -26.44
C ASN A 669 -1.16 -11.59 -26.88
N PRO A 670 -0.21 -11.42 -25.94
CA PRO A 670 1.19 -11.27 -26.27
C PRO A 670 1.71 -12.51 -27.00
N ALA A 671 2.33 -12.31 -28.17
CA ALA A 671 2.97 -13.41 -28.88
C ALA A 671 4.23 -13.86 -28.12
N PRO A 672 4.51 -15.18 -28.06
CA PRO A 672 5.76 -15.67 -27.50
C PRO A 672 6.96 -15.23 -28.36
N VAL A 673 8.05 -14.82 -27.70
CA VAL A 673 9.31 -14.52 -28.39
C VAL A 673 9.99 -15.85 -28.77
N LEU A 674 10.13 -16.13 -30.08
CA LEU A 674 10.73 -17.36 -30.61
C LEU A 674 11.89 -17.11 -31.59
N PRO A 675 13.05 -17.80 -31.44
CA PRO A 675 13.48 -18.54 -30.25
C PRO A 675 13.62 -17.59 -29.06
N TYR A 676 13.51 -18.09 -27.83
CA TYR A 676 13.62 -17.24 -26.64
C TYR A 676 14.92 -16.41 -26.68
N VAL A 677 14.78 -15.08 -26.76
CA VAL A 677 15.91 -14.14 -26.79
C VAL A 677 16.24 -13.75 -25.35
N THR A 678 17.49 -13.95 -24.93
CA THR A 678 17.98 -13.58 -23.59
C THR A 678 18.23 -12.09 -23.41
N ASP A 679 17.82 -11.25 -24.37
CA ASP A 679 18.12 -9.82 -24.34
C ASP A 679 17.34 -9.16 -23.19
N PRO A 680 18.03 -8.62 -22.17
CA PRO A 680 17.40 -7.90 -21.07
C PRO A 680 16.67 -6.62 -21.51
N ALA A 681 16.80 -6.19 -22.76
CA ALA A 681 16.14 -5.00 -23.31
C ALA A 681 14.67 -5.23 -23.70
N THR A 682 14.27 -6.46 -24.02
CA THR A 682 12.88 -6.80 -24.37
C THR A 682 12.20 -7.51 -23.21
N ILE A 683 11.25 -6.83 -22.55
CA ILE A 683 10.39 -7.45 -21.54
C ILE A 683 9.24 -8.14 -22.29
N PRO A 684 9.12 -9.48 -22.23
CA PRO A 684 8.06 -10.18 -22.95
C PRO A 684 6.74 -10.11 -22.18
N GLY A 685 5.61 -10.26 -22.86
CA GLY A 685 4.31 -10.48 -22.21
C GLY A 685 4.14 -11.91 -21.66
N ILE A 686 5.12 -12.78 -21.93
CA ILE A 686 5.12 -14.20 -21.55
C ILE A 686 6.56 -14.72 -21.29
N ALA A 687 6.77 -15.45 -20.19
CA ALA A 687 8.10 -15.91 -19.77
C ALA A 687 8.09 -17.29 -19.06
N PRO A 688 9.19 -18.08 -19.17
CA PRO A 688 9.24 -19.44 -18.63
C PRO A 688 9.45 -19.51 -17.10
N LEU A 689 8.59 -20.26 -16.41
CA LEU A 689 8.50 -20.36 -14.95
C LEU A 689 9.71 -21.07 -14.30
N ASP A 690 10.35 -22.02 -15.02
CA ASP A 690 11.44 -22.88 -14.55
C ASP A 690 12.74 -22.12 -14.19
N ARG A 691 12.94 -20.92 -14.73
CA ARG A 691 14.12 -20.08 -14.46
C ARG A 691 14.01 -19.21 -13.21
N MET A 692 12.97 -19.35 -12.39
CA MET A 692 12.83 -18.66 -11.10
C MET A 692 13.71 -19.25 -9.97
N GLY A 693 14.79 -19.96 -10.30
CA GLY A 693 15.86 -20.34 -9.37
C GLY A 693 15.99 -21.82 -8.98
N GLY A 694 15.67 -22.77 -9.88
CA GLY A 694 16.01 -24.19 -9.70
C GLY A 694 15.09 -25.12 -10.51
N THR A 695 15.58 -26.31 -10.85
CA THR A 695 14.94 -27.29 -11.75
C THR A 695 13.66 -27.94 -11.22
N THR A 696 13.11 -27.50 -10.09
CA THR A 696 11.84 -27.96 -9.53
C THR A 696 11.06 -26.77 -8.96
N VAL A 697 10.04 -26.33 -9.70
CA VAL A 697 9.05 -25.32 -9.28
C VAL A 697 8.13 -25.81 -8.15
N ALA A 698 8.13 -27.12 -7.88
CA ALA A 698 7.40 -27.72 -6.79
C ALA A 698 7.87 -27.17 -5.44
N PHE A 699 6.91 -26.86 -4.55
CA PHE A 699 7.12 -26.58 -3.12
C PHE A 699 7.68 -25.20 -2.76
N ARG A 700 7.83 -24.28 -3.73
CA ARG A 700 8.30 -22.91 -3.50
C ARG A 700 7.16 -21.95 -3.18
N GLU A 701 7.43 -21.02 -2.27
CA GLU A 701 6.60 -19.85 -2.00
C GLU A 701 7.16 -18.67 -2.81
N PHE A 702 6.27 -17.85 -3.37
CA PHE A 702 6.62 -16.72 -4.23
C PHE A 702 5.94 -15.45 -3.75
N HIS A 703 6.61 -14.33 -3.95
CA HIS A 703 6.06 -12.98 -3.87
C HIS A 703 5.66 -12.56 -5.27
N ALA A 704 4.38 -12.25 -5.49
CA ALA A 704 3.86 -11.81 -6.77
C ALA A 704 3.31 -10.40 -6.64
N ARG A 705 3.63 -9.54 -7.60
CA ARG A 705 3.08 -8.18 -7.69
C ARG A 705 2.64 -7.87 -9.11
N LEU A 706 1.43 -7.34 -9.22
CA LEU A 706 0.86 -6.75 -10.41
C LEU A 706 0.75 -5.24 -10.23
N GLU A 707 1.24 -4.48 -11.21
CA GLU A 707 0.87 -3.08 -11.41
C GLU A 707 0.09 -2.95 -12.71
N LEU A 708 -1.11 -2.41 -12.59
CA LEU A 708 -2.01 -2.15 -13.70
C LEU A 708 -2.26 -0.65 -13.75
N THR A 709 -1.86 -0.01 -14.84
CA THR A 709 -2.12 1.41 -15.10
C THR A 709 -3.12 1.53 -16.23
N ARG A 710 -4.13 2.37 -16.05
CA ARG A 710 -5.18 2.64 -17.02
C ARG A 710 -5.05 4.07 -17.51
N SER A 711 -5.19 4.24 -18.82
CA SER A 711 -5.32 5.56 -19.43
C SER A 711 -6.54 5.57 -20.33
N PHE A 712 -7.37 6.59 -20.13
CA PHE A 712 -8.54 6.84 -20.94
C PHE A 712 -8.19 7.89 -21.98
N THR A 713 -8.61 7.65 -23.21
CA THR A 713 -8.81 8.75 -24.16
C THR A 713 -10.27 9.13 -24.08
N THR A 714 -10.59 10.41 -23.85
CA THR A 714 -11.98 10.87 -23.99
C THR A 714 -12.21 11.08 -25.47
N PRO A 715 -12.92 10.17 -26.16
CA PRO A 715 -13.06 10.28 -27.59
C PRO A 715 -14.02 11.42 -27.92
N VAL A 716 -13.88 12.02 -29.11
CA VAL A 716 -14.87 13.00 -29.61
C VAL A 716 -16.22 12.31 -29.85
N ASP A 717 -16.19 11.05 -30.27
CA ASP A 717 -17.35 10.19 -30.42
C ASP A 717 -17.25 9.01 -29.43
N PRO A 718 -18.22 8.79 -28.53
CA PRO A 718 -18.24 7.64 -27.62
C PRO A 718 -18.01 6.28 -28.30
N LYS A 719 -18.33 6.17 -29.59
CA LYS A 719 -17.98 5.03 -30.43
C LYS A 719 -16.48 4.72 -30.34
N ASP A 720 -15.60 5.70 -30.40
CA ASP A 720 -14.16 5.47 -30.46
C ASP A 720 -13.51 5.34 -29.07
N GLY A 721 -14.31 5.15 -28.02
CA GLY A 721 -13.84 5.00 -26.65
C GLY A 721 -12.95 3.78 -26.47
N VAL A 722 -11.75 4.02 -25.93
CA VAL A 722 -10.79 2.96 -25.60
C VAL A 722 -10.13 3.21 -24.24
N THR A 723 -9.91 2.12 -23.52
CA THR A 723 -9.08 2.06 -22.33
C THR A 723 -7.76 1.38 -22.69
N SER A 724 -6.65 2.11 -22.59
CA SER A 724 -5.32 1.50 -22.67
C SER A 724 -4.92 0.99 -21.29
N VAL A 725 -4.57 -0.29 -21.21
CA VAL A 725 -4.21 -0.98 -19.99
C VAL A 725 -2.77 -1.44 -20.09
N GLN A 726 -1.89 -0.82 -19.30
CA GLN A 726 -0.51 -1.27 -19.15
C GLN A 726 -0.42 -2.19 -17.94
N VAL A 727 0.15 -3.37 -18.15
CA VAL A 727 0.41 -4.38 -17.13
C VAL A 727 1.91 -4.56 -16.96
N LYS A 728 2.37 -4.54 -15.71
CA LYS A 728 3.71 -4.95 -15.31
C LYS A 728 3.59 -5.93 -14.16
N PHE A 729 4.31 -7.04 -14.25
CA PHE A 729 4.27 -8.08 -13.25
C PHE A 729 5.68 -8.45 -12.80
N TRP A 730 5.85 -8.65 -11.49
CA TRP A 730 7.08 -9.10 -10.87
C TRP A 730 6.80 -10.31 -10.00
N ILE A 731 7.76 -11.24 -10.02
CA ILE A 731 7.75 -12.41 -9.17
C ILE A 731 9.14 -12.61 -8.56
N GLU A 732 9.19 -13.02 -7.30
CA GLU A 732 10.43 -13.33 -6.58
C GLU A 732 10.21 -14.55 -5.68
N PRO A 733 11.09 -15.56 -5.69
CA PRO A 733 11.00 -16.67 -4.75
C PRO A 733 11.21 -16.18 -3.32
N HIS A 734 10.41 -16.69 -2.38
CA HIS A 734 10.61 -16.45 -0.96
C HIS A 734 11.86 -17.24 -0.49
N PRO A 735 12.84 -16.60 0.17
CA PRO A 735 14.02 -17.31 0.68
C PRO A 735 13.63 -18.36 1.71
N ALA A 736 13.72 -19.63 1.32
CA ALA A 736 13.43 -20.77 2.18
C ALA A 736 14.42 -21.90 1.91
N ALA A 737 14.80 -22.62 2.97
CA ALA A 737 15.62 -23.82 2.88
C ALA A 737 14.78 -25.03 3.31
N ASN A 738 14.87 -26.14 2.55
CA ASN A 738 14.22 -27.39 2.95
C ASN A 738 14.88 -27.92 4.22
N ILE A 739 14.07 -28.43 5.14
CA ILE A 739 14.49 -28.99 6.41
C ILE A 739 14.69 -30.50 6.21
N SER A 740 15.94 -30.95 6.36
CA SER A 740 16.31 -32.36 6.21
C SER A 740 16.19 -33.14 7.53
N ALA A 741 16.36 -32.46 8.67
CA ALA A 741 16.19 -33.06 9.99
C ALA A 741 15.78 -32.03 11.04
N MET A 742 15.08 -32.48 12.08
CA MET A 742 14.81 -31.71 13.29
C MET A 742 14.94 -32.59 14.53
N SER A 743 15.48 -32.01 15.60
CA SER A 743 15.52 -32.66 16.91
C SER A 743 14.98 -31.74 18.00
N TYR A 744 14.10 -32.31 18.83
CA TYR A 744 13.51 -31.65 19.99
C TYR A 744 14.31 -32.01 21.24
N ASN A 745 14.78 -31.01 21.98
CA ASN A 745 15.44 -31.18 23.27
C ASN A 745 14.53 -30.67 24.39
N ALA A 746 14.15 -31.58 25.29
CA ALA A 746 13.32 -31.26 26.44
C ALA A 746 14.09 -30.46 27.50
N GLY A 747 13.45 -29.44 28.08
CA GLY A 747 14.00 -28.60 29.16
C GLY A 747 12.96 -27.61 29.67
N SER A 748 13.29 -26.82 30.70
CA SER A 748 12.42 -25.73 31.20
C SER A 748 12.18 -24.64 30.14
N SER A 749 13.13 -24.48 29.22
CA SER A 749 13.00 -23.77 27.95
C SER A 749 13.39 -24.74 26.83
N PRO A 750 12.43 -25.46 26.24
CA PRO A 750 12.74 -26.48 25.24
C PRO A 750 13.37 -25.85 23.99
N THR A 751 14.27 -26.59 23.34
CA THR A 751 14.95 -26.12 22.13
C THR A 751 14.72 -27.08 20.97
N LEU A 752 14.68 -26.50 19.77
CA LEU A 752 14.56 -27.20 18.50
C LEU A 752 15.86 -26.99 17.73
N THR A 753 16.57 -28.07 17.39
CA THR A 753 17.69 -28.00 16.44
C THR A 753 17.18 -28.35 15.05
N VAL A 754 17.46 -27.52 14.07
CA VAL A 754 17.02 -27.70 12.68
C VAL A 754 18.24 -27.84 11.78
N THR A 755 18.23 -28.84 10.91
CA THR A 755 19.19 -29.03 9.82
C THR A 755 18.51 -28.74 8.49
N THR A 756 19.10 -27.87 7.69
CA THR A 756 18.63 -27.57 6.33
C THR A 756 19.44 -28.34 5.29
N SER A 757 18.81 -28.67 4.16
CA SER A 757 19.45 -29.41 3.05
C SER A 757 20.48 -28.59 2.27
N SER A 758 20.47 -27.27 2.46
CA SER A 758 21.36 -26.29 1.84
C SER A 758 21.65 -25.16 2.82
N VAL A 759 22.63 -24.31 2.47
CA VAL A 759 22.96 -23.14 3.29
C VAL A 759 21.72 -22.23 3.46
N HIS A 760 21.39 -21.91 4.71
CA HIS A 760 20.15 -21.17 5.04
C HIS A 760 20.32 -19.65 5.09
N ASN A 761 21.56 -19.14 5.11
CA ASN A 761 21.90 -17.70 5.19
C ASN A 761 21.33 -16.91 6.41
N LEU A 762 20.57 -17.57 7.29
CA LEU A 762 20.11 -17.01 8.57
C LEU A 762 21.28 -16.55 9.47
N SER A 763 21.01 -15.58 10.34
CA SER A 763 21.91 -14.99 11.35
C SER A 763 21.35 -15.17 12.76
N THR A 764 22.21 -15.13 13.79
CA THR A 764 21.76 -15.15 15.20
C THR A 764 20.88 -13.94 15.48
N GLY A 765 19.72 -14.16 16.08
CA GLY A 765 18.72 -13.11 16.35
C GLY A 765 17.65 -12.98 15.25
N ASP A 766 17.84 -13.62 14.09
CA ASP A 766 16.78 -13.70 13.09
C ASP A 766 15.57 -14.45 13.66
N THR A 767 14.37 -14.11 13.17
CA THR A 767 13.18 -14.93 13.37
C THR A 767 12.99 -15.82 12.14
N VAL A 768 12.90 -17.13 12.34
CA VAL A 768 12.60 -18.11 11.30
C VAL A 768 11.13 -18.51 11.38
N VAL A 769 10.52 -18.74 10.23
CA VAL A 769 9.19 -19.33 10.13
C VAL A 769 9.35 -20.77 9.62
N ILE A 770 9.03 -21.74 10.48
CA ILE A 770 8.97 -23.16 10.11
C ILE A 770 7.56 -23.47 9.63
N LYS A 771 7.47 -24.05 8.44
CA LYS A 771 6.20 -24.43 7.79
C LYS A 771 6.25 -25.88 7.31
N ASP A 772 5.11 -26.56 7.39
CA ASP A 772 4.86 -27.94 6.90
C ASP A 772 5.72 -29.01 7.55
N ALA A 773 6.22 -28.71 8.73
CA ALA A 773 6.73 -29.73 9.58
C ALA A 773 5.61 -30.71 9.92
N VAL A 774 5.94 -31.98 9.75
CA VAL A 774 5.14 -33.10 10.20
C VAL A 774 5.92 -33.78 11.31
N PRO A 775 5.42 -33.82 12.55
CA PRO A 775 4.12 -33.31 12.99
C PRO A 775 4.02 -31.78 13.07
N THR A 776 2.81 -31.23 12.95
CA THR A 776 2.55 -29.77 12.88
C THR A 776 2.94 -29.01 14.14
N GLY A 777 3.18 -29.70 15.26
CA GLY A 777 3.65 -29.09 16.51
C GLY A 777 4.99 -28.33 16.39
N TYR A 778 5.78 -28.60 15.36
CA TYR A 778 7.00 -27.88 15.01
C TYR A 778 6.76 -26.56 14.26
N ASN A 779 5.62 -26.39 13.57
CA ASN A 779 5.34 -25.18 12.80
C ASN A 779 5.19 -23.95 13.70
N GLY A 780 5.67 -22.80 13.25
CA GLY A 780 5.61 -21.56 14.00
C GLY A 780 6.72 -20.58 13.66
N GLU A 781 6.71 -19.44 14.35
CA GLU A 781 7.76 -18.44 14.27
C GLU A 781 8.67 -18.55 15.49
N TYR A 782 9.99 -18.61 15.27
CA TYR A 782 10.95 -18.79 16.36
C TYR A 782 12.17 -17.89 16.19
N PRO A 783 12.63 -17.22 17.26
CA PRO A 783 13.94 -16.59 17.26
C PRO A 783 15.03 -17.67 17.27
N ILE A 784 16.07 -17.48 16.46
CA ILE A 784 17.13 -18.47 16.33
C ILE A 784 18.45 -18.01 16.95
N THR A 785 19.22 -19.00 17.41
CA THR A 785 20.67 -18.88 17.59
C THR A 785 21.32 -19.66 16.45
N LYS A 786 22.09 -18.96 15.60
CA LYS A 786 22.79 -19.62 14.49
C LYS A 786 23.91 -20.49 15.05
N ILE A 787 24.00 -21.72 14.55
CA ILE A 787 25.12 -22.61 14.85
C ILE A 787 26.13 -22.55 13.71
N ASP A 788 25.69 -22.79 12.47
CA ASP A 788 26.55 -22.76 11.28
C ASP A 788 25.75 -22.41 10.00
N ALA A 789 26.24 -22.82 8.83
CA ALA A 789 25.62 -22.52 7.54
C ALA A 789 24.36 -23.36 7.25
N THR A 790 24.23 -24.55 7.83
CA THR A 790 23.14 -25.51 7.61
C THR A 790 22.42 -25.93 8.90
N HIS A 791 22.85 -25.42 10.06
CA HIS A 791 22.28 -25.73 11.36
C HIS A 791 21.96 -24.46 12.16
N PHE A 792 20.78 -24.46 12.79
CA PHE A 792 20.39 -23.46 13.77
C PHE A 792 19.58 -24.08 14.90
N THR A 793 19.55 -23.40 16.04
CA THR A 793 18.64 -23.72 17.14
C THR A 793 17.57 -22.65 17.29
N ALA A 794 16.35 -23.08 17.58
CA ALA A 794 15.20 -22.24 17.89
C ALA A 794 14.75 -22.51 19.32
N THR A 795 14.43 -21.44 20.07
CA THR A 795 13.84 -21.58 21.40
C THR A 795 12.33 -21.74 21.27
N LEU A 796 11.76 -22.76 21.90
CA LEU A 796 10.32 -23.02 21.91
C LEU A 796 9.67 -22.42 23.17
N PRO A 797 8.39 -22.01 23.12
CA PRO A 797 7.66 -21.56 24.32
C PRO A 797 7.73 -22.56 25.48
N SER A 798 7.81 -22.05 26.71
CA SER A 798 7.80 -22.92 27.90
C SER A 798 6.52 -23.76 27.94
N GLY A 799 6.64 -25.05 28.25
CA GLY A 799 5.53 -26.00 28.26
C GLY A 799 5.12 -26.56 26.90
N LYS A 800 5.82 -26.25 25.79
CA LYS A 800 5.62 -26.96 24.52
C LYS A 800 5.86 -28.46 24.71
N ALA A 801 4.86 -29.28 24.39
CA ALA A 801 5.01 -30.74 24.38
C ALA A 801 5.93 -31.16 23.21
N ASN A 802 6.67 -32.27 23.40
CA ASN A 802 7.46 -32.88 22.33
C ASN A 802 6.51 -33.26 21.17
N PRO A 803 6.67 -32.68 19.97
CA PRO A 803 5.79 -32.97 18.83
C PRO A 803 5.90 -34.40 18.30
N GLY A 804 6.98 -35.13 18.63
CA GLY A 804 7.29 -36.46 18.08
C GLY A 804 8.39 -36.40 16.99
N PRO A 805 8.81 -37.55 16.44
CA PRO A 805 9.87 -37.60 15.43
C PRO A 805 9.45 -36.88 14.14
N TYR A 806 10.33 -36.02 13.62
CA TYR A 806 10.08 -35.29 12.37
C TYR A 806 10.09 -36.22 11.16
N ILE A 807 9.13 -36.03 10.26
CA ILE A 807 9.02 -36.73 8.99
C ILE A 807 9.50 -35.79 7.87
N SER A 808 10.59 -36.15 7.20
CA SER A 808 11.19 -35.32 6.14
C SER A 808 10.68 -35.65 4.74
N ALA A 809 10.13 -36.85 4.53
CA ALA A 809 9.48 -37.25 3.29
C ALA A 809 8.54 -38.44 3.53
N ILE A 810 7.51 -38.55 2.70
CA ILE A 810 6.70 -39.76 2.55
C ILE A 810 6.60 -40.01 1.05
N THR A 811 7.04 -41.18 0.59
CA THR A 811 6.91 -41.58 -0.81
C THR A 811 5.97 -42.76 -0.93
N TRP A 812 5.23 -42.83 -2.03
CA TRP A 812 4.32 -43.95 -2.31
C TRP A 812 4.90 -44.84 -3.40
N ALA A 813 4.66 -46.14 -3.29
CA ALA A 813 5.00 -47.10 -4.34
C ALA A 813 3.86 -48.10 -4.51
N ASN A 814 3.39 -48.26 -5.76
CA ASN A 814 2.63 -49.41 -6.20
C ASN A 814 3.61 -50.53 -6.54
N ASP A 815 3.60 -51.61 -5.77
CA ASP A 815 4.31 -52.82 -6.18
C ASP A 815 3.29 -53.76 -6.78
N SER A 816 3.47 -54.14 -8.05
CA SER A 816 2.55 -54.99 -8.80
C SER A 816 2.30 -56.37 -8.15
N ASP A 817 3.11 -56.74 -7.14
CA ASP A 817 3.01 -57.99 -6.37
C ASP A 817 2.73 -57.81 -4.86
N SER A 818 2.46 -56.59 -4.33
CA SER A 818 2.10 -56.40 -2.90
C SER A 818 1.14 -55.24 -2.61
N THR A 819 0.52 -55.23 -1.43
CA THR A 819 -0.34 -54.13 -0.93
C THR A 819 0.36 -52.78 -1.05
N ASP A 820 -0.32 -51.74 -1.56
CA ASP A 820 0.19 -50.37 -1.66
C ASP A 820 0.89 -49.91 -0.37
N GLN A 821 2.10 -49.35 -0.48
CA GLN A 821 2.91 -48.96 0.69
C GLN A 821 3.34 -47.50 0.65
N ALA A 822 3.28 -46.86 1.81
CA ALA A 822 3.92 -45.58 2.06
C ALA A 822 5.27 -45.80 2.74
N THR A 823 6.34 -45.20 2.20
CA THR A 823 7.68 -45.18 2.81
C THR A 823 7.91 -43.81 3.46
N VAL A 824 8.00 -43.81 4.78
CA VAL A 824 8.27 -42.61 5.57
C VAL A 824 9.76 -42.48 5.82
N THR A 825 10.33 -41.32 5.52
CA THR A 825 11.69 -40.94 5.92
C THR A 825 11.64 -40.11 7.19
N SER A 826 12.24 -40.62 8.26
CA SER A 826 12.28 -39.96 9.58
C SER A 826 13.54 -40.41 10.30
N ALA A 827 14.56 -39.56 10.38
CA ALA A 827 15.84 -39.95 10.94
C ALA A 827 15.75 -40.24 12.45
N ASN A 828 16.35 -41.35 12.90
CA ASN A 828 16.40 -41.77 14.31
C ASN A 828 15.03 -41.81 15.01
N HIS A 829 13.99 -42.29 14.33
CA HIS A 829 12.61 -42.26 14.83
C HIS A 829 12.34 -43.18 16.04
N GLY A 830 13.21 -44.17 16.30
CA GLY A 830 13.11 -45.06 17.47
C GLY A 830 11.95 -46.06 17.43
N LEU A 831 11.43 -46.39 16.25
CA LEU A 831 10.27 -47.28 16.03
C LEU A 831 10.74 -48.63 15.48
N SER A 832 9.94 -49.67 15.66
CA SER A 832 10.18 -51.04 15.21
C SER A 832 8.94 -51.63 14.52
N ASN A 833 9.12 -52.75 13.80
CA ASN A 833 8.01 -53.47 13.18
C ASN A 833 6.92 -53.81 14.22
N GLY A 834 5.65 -53.64 13.83
CA GLY A 834 4.49 -53.88 14.69
C GLY A 834 4.10 -52.70 15.59
N ASN A 835 4.89 -51.62 15.68
CA ASN A 835 4.45 -50.42 16.40
C ASN A 835 3.26 -49.76 15.70
N SER A 836 2.33 -49.22 16.48
CA SER A 836 1.26 -48.35 15.98
C SER A 836 1.74 -46.90 15.98
N ILE A 837 1.52 -46.21 14.87
CA ILE A 837 1.88 -44.80 14.67
C ILE A 837 0.65 -43.98 14.36
N THR A 838 0.69 -42.69 14.68
CA THR A 838 -0.30 -41.72 14.19
C THR A 838 0.43 -40.61 13.45
N ILE A 839 0.07 -40.41 12.18
CA ILE A 839 0.56 -39.31 11.35
C ILE A 839 -0.53 -38.24 11.31
N SER A 840 -0.14 -36.98 11.54
CA SER A 840 -1.04 -35.84 11.50
C SER A 840 -0.38 -34.63 10.84
N GLY A 841 -1.15 -33.92 10.01
CA GLY A 841 -0.71 -32.74 9.28
C GLY A 841 0.18 -32.98 8.06
N ALA A 842 0.29 -34.24 7.59
CA ALA A 842 0.90 -34.55 6.30
C ALA A 842 0.04 -34.03 5.14
N ILE A 843 0.71 -33.60 4.07
CA ILE A 843 0.11 -33.21 2.80
C ILE A 843 0.88 -33.96 1.69
N PRO A 844 0.24 -34.84 0.91
CA PRO A 844 -1.20 -35.17 0.85
C PRO A 844 -1.80 -35.68 2.16
N THR A 845 -3.08 -35.39 2.38
CA THR A 845 -3.77 -35.68 3.64
C THR A 845 -4.03 -37.17 3.86
N GLU A 846 -3.97 -37.96 2.80
CA GLU A 846 -4.09 -39.42 2.75
C GLU A 846 -3.09 -40.14 3.65
N TYR A 847 -1.92 -39.52 3.88
CA TYR A 847 -0.92 -40.08 4.79
C TYR A 847 -1.27 -39.88 6.27
N ASN A 848 -2.28 -39.08 6.61
CA ASN A 848 -2.72 -38.90 7.99
C ASN A 848 -3.57 -40.09 8.44
N GLY A 849 -3.50 -40.42 9.72
CA GLY A 849 -4.23 -41.55 10.29
C GLY A 849 -3.37 -42.39 11.23
N THR A 850 -3.95 -43.49 11.70
CA THR A 850 -3.27 -44.45 12.57
C THR A 850 -2.95 -45.72 11.80
N TYR A 851 -1.68 -46.10 11.78
CA TYR A 851 -1.17 -47.23 10.99
C TYR A 851 -0.31 -48.16 11.84
N THR A 852 -0.11 -49.39 11.36
CA THR A 852 0.86 -50.33 11.92
C THR A 852 2.08 -50.39 11.01
N ILE A 853 3.28 -50.37 11.60
CA ILE A 853 4.54 -50.44 10.85
C ILE A 853 4.81 -51.87 10.41
N ASN A 854 5.04 -52.07 9.11
CA ASN A 854 5.32 -53.38 8.53
C ASN A 854 6.83 -53.60 8.30
N SER A 855 7.60 -52.52 8.11
CA SER A 855 9.06 -52.54 7.95
C SER A 855 9.68 -51.27 8.49
N ALA A 856 10.68 -51.37 9.37
CA ALA A 856 11.41 -50.24 9.94
C ALA A 856 12.93 -50.42 9.80
N THR A 857 13.62 -49.31 9.53
CA THR A 857 15.07 -49.14 9.67
C THR A 857 15.32 -48.07 10.73
N THR A 858 16.57 -47.62 10.91
CA THR A 858 16.88 -46.50 11.82
C THR A 858 16.30 -45.17 11.34
N ASN A 859 16.16 -44.98 10.02
CA ASN A 859 15.86 -43.68 9.40
C ASN A 859 14.61 -43.69 8.52
N SER A 860 13.91 -44.81 8.43
CA SER A 860 12.70 -44.93 7.63
C SER A 860 11.82 -46.06 8.12
N TYR A 861 10.52 -45.95 7.90
CA TYR A 861 9.57 -47.02 8.15
C TYR A 861 8.49 -47.05 7.07
N LYS A 862 7.83 -48.20 6.92
CA LYS A 862 6.77 -48.43 5.95
C LYS A 862 5.49 -48.89 6.63
N PHE A 863 4.36 -48.47 6.09
CA PHE A 863 3.04 -48.96 6.47
C PHE A 863 2.19 -49.21 5.21
N GLY A 864 1.23 -50.12 5.33
CA GLY A 864 0.26 -50.38 4.27
C GLY A 864 -0.72 -49.21 4.15
N LEU A 865 -0.91 -48.72 2.93
CA LEU A 865 -1.81 -47.61 2.62
C LEU A 865 -2.63 -48.00 1.39
N GLU A 866 -3.77 -48.65 1.62
CA GLU A 866 -4.66 -49.12 0.55
C GLU A 866 -5.27 -47.93 -0.20
N LEU A 867 -4.72 -47.61 -1.37
CA LEU A 867 -5.18 -46.53 -2.23
C LEU A 867 -5.26 -47.01 -3.67
N ASN A 868 -6.39 -46.75 -4.33
CA ASN A 868 -6.55 -47.06 -5.75
C ASN A 868 -5.85 -46.02 -6.67
N TYR A 869 -4.91 -45.23 -6.15
CA TYR A 869 -4.26 -44.12 -6.84
C TYR A 869 -2.95 -43.70 -6.17
N GLU A 870 -2.07 -43.03 -6.92
CA GLU A 870 -0.86 -42.39 -6.39
C GLU A 870 -1.22 -41.07 -5.69
N PRO A 871 -1.11 -40.97 -4.35
CA PRO A 871 -1.39 -39.73 -3.62
C PRO A 871 -0.36 -38.63 -3.93
N GLY A 872 0.84 -39.02 -4.38
CA GLY A 872 1.99 -38.15 -4.58
C GLY A 872 2.90 -38.09 -3.35
N ASP A 873 4.13 -37.64 -3.54
CA ASP A 873 5.12 -37.54 -2.47
C ASP A 873 4.82 -36.37 -1.51
N MET A 874 5.03 -36.59 -0.22
CA MET A 874 5.04 -35.52 0.78
C MET A 874 6.37 -34.76 0.71
N ALA A 875 6.29 -33.45 0.56
CA ALA A 875 7.45 -32.57 0.56
C ALA A 875 8.03 -32.35 1.97
N PRO A 876 9.35 -32.05 2.08
CA PRO A 876 9.94 -31.65 3.34
C PRO A 876 9.40 -30.31 3.82
N ALA A 877 9.43 -30.10 5.13
CA ALA A 877 9.19 -28.81 5.74
C ALA A 877 10.20 -27.77 5.26
N VAL A 878 9.86 -26.49 5.38
CA VAL A 878 10.75 -25.39 5.01
C VAL A 878 10.99 -24.47 6.19
N ALA A 879 12.22 -23.97 6.28
CA ALA A 879 12.63 -22.89 7.16
C ALA A 879 12.83 -21.63 6.33
N ALA A 880 12.05 -20.60 6.58
CA ALA A 880 12.12 -19.32 5.87
C ALA A 880 12.46 -18.17 6.80
N THR A 881 13.19 -17.16 6.31
CA THR A 881 13.40 -15.92 7.08
C THR A 881 12.06 -15.20 7.25
N LYS A 882 11.78 -14.69 8.45
CA LYS A 882 10.64 -13.76 8.63
C LYS A 882 10.90 -12.44 7.89
N THR A 883 12.15 -11.97 7.91
CA THR A 883 12.57 -10.77 7.21
C THR A 883 12.57 -11.00 5.70
N LEU A 884 11.86 -10.14 4.97
CA LEU A 884 11.83 -10.16 3.50
C LEU A 884 13.13 -9.62 2.92
N THR A 885 13.51 -10.07 1.72
CA THR A 885 14.57 -9.41 0.94
C THR A 885 14.17 -7.97 0.62
N PRO A 886 15.11 -7.06 0.29
CA PRO A 886 14.76 -5.70 -0.13
C PRO A 886 13.76 -5.68 -1.30
N ARG A 887 13.95 -6.56 -2.29
CA ARG A 887 13.03 -6.71 -3.42
C ARG A 887 11.67 -7.26 -3.00
N ALA A 888 11.60 -8.30 -2.15
CA ALA A 888 10.32 -8.80 -1.65
C ALA A 888 9.56 -7.77 -0.79
N THR A 889 10.29 -6.93 -0.04
CA THR A 889 9.75 -5.79 0.71
C THR A 889 9.16 -4.74 -0.23
N ALA A 890 9.88 -4.39 -1.30
CA ALA A 890 9.40 -3.51 -2.36
C ALA A 890 8.13 -4.08 -3.01
N LEU A 891 8.12 -5.38 -3.34
CA LEU A 891 6.95 -6.04 -3.92
C LEU A 891 5.71 -5.95 -3.03
N ALA A 892 5.86 -6.18 -1.72
CA ALA A 892 4.76 -6.12 -0.75
C ALA A 892 4.21 -4.70 -0.51
N ASN A 893 4.96 -3.65 -0.86
CA ASN A 893 4.52 -2.27 -0.69
C ASN A 893 3.73 -1.75 -1.89
N THR A 894 2.42 -1.97 -1.90
CA THR A 894 1.53 -1.53 -3.00
C THR A 894 1.22 -0.02 -2.99
N THR A 895 1.73 0.76 -2.03
CA THR A 895 1.40 2.21 -1.93
C THR A 895 2.17 3.09 -2.92
N ARG A 896 3.30 2.61 -3.47
CA ARG A 896 4.15 3.31 -4.45
C ARG A 896 4.48 2.39 -5.62
N PRO A 897 4.79 2.91 -6.83
CA PRO A 897 5.14 2.06 -7.96
C PRO A 897 6.51 1.39 -7.77
N MET A 898 6.72 0.23 -8.39
CA MET A 898 8.01 -0.48 -8.33
C MET A 898 9.17 0.36 -8.85
N SER A 899 8.93 1.25 -9.82
CA SER A 899 9.95 2.16 -10.34
C SER A 899 10.54 3.11 -9.30
N GLU A 900 9.81 3.37 -8.21
CA GLU A 900 10.28 4.20 -7.09
C GLU A 900 10.84 3.37 -5.94
N LEU A 901 10.29 2.17 -5.71
CA LEU A 901 10.69 1.29 -4.61
C LEU A 901 11.97 0.51 -4.92
N ASP A 902 12.15 0.09 -6.17
CA ASP A 902 13.33 -0.58 -6.67
C ASP A 902 13.47 -0.28 -8.18
N ALA A 903 14.12 0.84 -8.49
CA ALA A 903 14.34 1.28 -9.88
C ALA A 903 15.14 0.26 -10.72
N THR A 904 15.84 -0.68 -10.07
CA THR A 904 16.61 -1.72 -10.76
C THR A 904 15.78 -2.97 -11.06
N ALA A 905 14.63 -3.15 -10.40
CA ALA A 905 13.73 -4.28 -10.60
C ALA A 905 13.00 -4.17 -11.94
N LYS A 906 13.51 -4.88 -12.94
CA LYS A 906 12.79 -5.08 -14.20
C LYS A 906 11.55 -5.95 -13.98
N ALA A 907 10.44 -5.57 -14.60
CA ALA A 907 9.26 -6.42 -14.65
C ALA A 907 9.63 -7.76 -15.30
N TYR A 908 9.11 -8.84 -14.72
CA TYR A 908 9.31 -10.19 -15.23
C TYR A 908 8.54 -10.39 -16.54
N ILE A 909 7.30 -9.92 -16.58
CA ILE A 909 6.52 -9.73 -17.82
C ILE A 909 5.87 -8.36 -17.82
N ALA A 910 5.68 -7.80 -19.00
CA ALA A 910 4.96 -6.55 -19.19
C ALA A 910 4.30 -6.54 -20.56
N ASP A 911 3.12 -5.93 -20.64
CA ASP A 911 2.39 -5.77 -21.88
C ASP A 911 1.46 -4.54 -21.82
N THR A 912 0.95 -4.08 -22.97
CA THR A 912 -0.05 -3.02 -23.04
C THR A 912 -1.10 -3.38 -24.08
N ALA A 913 -2.35 -3.52 -23.62
CA ALA A 913 -3.48 -3.79 -24.50
C ALA A 913 -4.42 -2.58 -24.60
N THR A 914 -5.04 -2.47 -25.77
CA THR A 914 -6.16 -1.54 -26.01
C THR A 914 -7.47 -2.31 -25.85
N ILE A 915 -8.33 -1.84 -24.96
CA ILE A 915 -9.65 -2.43 -24.72
C ILE A 915 -10.70 -1.41 -25.15
N TYR A 916 -11.49 -1.76 -26.17
CA TYR A 916 -12.56 -0.90 -26.66
C TYR A 916 -13.74 -0.85 -25.68
N ASP A 917 -14.41 0.30 -25.66
CA ASP A 917 -15.67 0.48 -24.95
C ASP A 917 -16.77 -0.39 -25.56
N GLU A 918 -17.65 -0.86 -24.70
CA GLU A 918 -18.64 -1.86 -25.04
C GLU A 918 -19.88 -1.21 -25.66
N GLN A 919 -20.24 -1.62 -26.87
CA GLN A 919 -21.50 -1.23 -27.53
C GLN A 919 -22.69 -1.88 -26.82
N LYS A 920 -23.74 -1.11 -26.56
CA LYS A 920 -24.95 -1.50 -25.81
C LYS A 920 -26.20 -1.36 -26.68
N ALA A 921 -27.32 -0.90 -26.10
CA ALA A 921 -28.57 -0.73 -26.81
C ALA A 921 -28.48 0.44 -27.82
N ALA A 922 -29.36 0.44 -28.81
CA ALA A 922 -29.53 1.57 -29.70
C ALA A 922 -30.01 2.82 -28.92
N CYS A 923 -29.57 3.99 -29.34
CA CYS A 923 -29.97 5.29 -28.84
C CYS A 923 -30.29 6.22 -29.99
N ALA A 924 -31.14 7.22 -29.75
CA ALA A 924 -31.34 8.31 -30.68
C ALA A 924 -31.27 9.64 -29.94
N ALA A 925 -30.86 10.69 -30.65
CA ALA A 925 -30.88 12.05 -30.11
C ALA A 925 -32.28 12.50 -29.63
N SER A 926 -33.36 11.81 -30.06
CA SER A 926 -34.75 12.15 -29.75
C SER A 926 -35.52 11.16 -28.85
N ALA A 927 -34.96 10.00 -28.44
CA ALA A 927 -35.52 9.05 -27.45
C ALA A 927 -34.63 7.78 -27.29
N PRO A 928 -34.82 6.98 -26.21
CA PRO A 928 -34.42 7.30 -24.84
C PRO A 928 -32.90 7.53 -24.74
N LEU A 929 -32.49 8.38 -23.80
CA LEU A 929 -31.07 8.61 -23.48
C LEU A 929 -30.41 7.31 -23.01
N CYS A 930 -29.11 7.18 -23.25
CA CYS A 930 -28.33 6.05 -22.75
C CYS A 930 -28.44 5.95 -21.22
N PRO A 931 -28.46 4.72 -20.67
CA PRO A 931 -28.42 4.52 -19.22
C PRO A 931 -27.22 5.20 -18.56
N ASN A 932 -27.33 5.51 -17.26
CA ASN A 932 -26.25 6.17 -16.52
C ASN A 932 -24.89 5.46 -16.68
N GLY A 933 -23.86 6.25 -17.00
CA GLY A 933 -22.52 5.75 -17.28
C GLY A 933 -22.32 5.20 -18.69
N GLN A 934 -23.24 5.49 -19.61
CA GLN A 934 -23.10 5.22 -21.04
C GLN A 934 -23.34 6.50 -21.84
N SER A 935 -22.76 6.58 -23.03
CA SER A 935 -22.88 7.73 -23.93
C SER A 935 -23.28 7.28 -25.34
N CYS A 936 -24.15 8.05 -26.00
CA CYS A 936 -24.63 7.72 -27.34
C CYS A 936 -23.56 8.11 -28.39
N GLY A 937 -23.09 7.12 -29.16
CA GLY A 937 -22.14 7.32 -30.25
C GLY A 937 -22.82 7.81 -31.53
N SER A 938 -22.01 8.24 -32.51
CA SER A 938 -22.53 8.74 -33.81
C SER A 938 -23.27 7.69 -34.64
N ASP A 939 -23.08 6.42 -34.33
CA ASP A 939 -23.77 5.28 -34.96
C ASP A 939 -25.08 4.90 -34.27
N ASN A 940 -25.62 5.77 -33.41
CA ASN A 940 -26.89 5.58 -32.70
C ASN A 940 -26.86 4.37 -31.75
N MET A 941 -25.70 4.12 -31.13
CA MET A 941 -25.51 3.06 -30.14
C MET A 941 -24.94 3.62 -28.85
N CYS A 942 -25.41 3.12 -27.70
CA CYS A 942 -24.83 3.48 -26.41
C CYS A 942 -23.49 2.78 -26.21
N TYR A 943 -22.52 3.47 -25.64
CA TYR A 943 -21.20 2.93 -25.29
C TYR A 943 -20.96 3.02 -23.80
N ARG A 944 -20.57 1.88 -23.20
CA ARG A 944 -20.14 1.79 -21.80
C ARG A 944 -18.61 1.73 -21.74
N PRO A 945 -17.95 2.58 -20.93
CA PRO A 945 -16.53 2.46 -20.66
C PRO A 945 -16.17 1.07 -20.13
N SER A 946 -15.24 0.40 -20.80
CA SER A 946 -14.73 -0.91 -20.37
C SER A 946 -13.87 -0.77 -19.11
N PHE A 947 -13.92 -1.77 -18.22
CA PHE A 947 -13.13 -1.80 -16.97
C PHE A 947 -13.37 -0.62 -16.02
N ARG A 948 -14.53 0.05 -16.10
CA ARG A 948 -14.91 1.14 -15.19
C ARG A 948 -14.91 0.72 -13.73
N ASN A 949 -15.43 -0.48 -13.45
CA ASN A 949 -15.35 -1.13 -12.15
C ASN A 949 -14.56 -2.42 -12.33
N LEU A 950 -13.59 -2.68 -11.45
CA LEU A 950 -12.74 -3.86 -11.50
C LEU A 950 -13.03 -4.78 -10.32
N ARG A 951 -13.01 -6.08 -10.59
CA ARG A 951 -13.08 -7.13 -9.57
C ARG A 951 -11.86 -8.02 -9.69
N LEU A 952 -11.26 -8.35 -8.55
CA LEU A 952 -10.05 -9.16 -8.47
C LEU A 952 -10.41 -10.56 -8.02
N GLY A 953 -9.71 -11.56 -8.55
CA GLY A 953 -9.91 -12.91 -8.10
C GLY A 953 -8.86 -13.88 -8.60
N TYR A 954 -9.09 -15.13 -8.27
CA TYR A 954 -8.24 -16.25 -8.64
C TYR A 954 -9.11 -17.32 -9.26
N THR A 955 -8.60 -17.96 -10.30
CA THR A 955 -9.30 -19.07 -10.94
C THR A 955 -8.37 -20.27 -11.06
N LEU A 956 -8.93 -21.46 -10.96
CA LEU A 956 -8.25 -22.69 -11.33
C LEU A 956 -9.19 -23.60 -12.12
N ALA A 957 -8.59 -24.55 -12.80
CA ALA A 957 -9.27 -25.76 -13.23
C ALA A 957 -8.35 -26.97 -13.03
N GLU A 958 -8.96 -28.13 -12.87
CA GLU A 958 -8.27 -29.41 -12.89
C GLU A 958 -8.69 -30.24 -14.10
N ARG A 959 -7.82 -31.16 -14.52
CA ARG A 959 -8.05 -32.00 -15.70
C ARG A 959 -8.80 -33.28 -15.34
N ALA A 960 -9.92 -33.53 -16.02
CA ALA A 960 -10.48 -34.87 -16.20
C ALA A 960 -9.88 -35.46 -17.48
N SER A 961 -8.83 -36.28 -17.39
CA SER A 961 -8.23 -36.85 -18.60
C SER A 961 -9.05 -38.05 -19.13
N SER A 962 -9.09 -38.22 -20.46
CA SER A 962 -9.57 -39.46 -21.10
C SER A 962 -8.60 -40.65 -20.91
N SER A 963 -7.42 -40.39 -20.33
CA SER A 963 -6.36 -41.37 -20.04
C SER A 963 -6.30 -41.79 -18.57
N GLY A 964 -7.21 -41.31 -17.73
CA GLY A 964 -7.24 -41.64 -16.31
C GLY A 964 -6.02 -41.16 -15.51
N THR A 965 -5.59 -39.90 -15.62
CA THR A 965 -4.73 -39.28 -14.59
C THR A 965 -5.07 -37.80 -14.37
N ALA A 966 -5.83 -37.46 -13.32
CA ALA A 966 -5.86 -36.09 -12.81
C ALA A 966 -4.58 -35.88 -11.99
N ARG A 967 -3.85 -34.79 -12.24
CA ARG A 967 -2.57 -34.54 -11.57
C ARG A 967 -2.74 -34.16 -10.10
N GLY A 968 -3.95 -33.70 -9.72
CA GLY A 968 -4.25 -33.05 -8.44
C GLY A 968 -3.39 -31.80 -8.24
N GLN A 969 -3.95 -30.68 -7.81
CA GLN A 969 -3.12 -29.53 -7.47
C GLN A 969 -3.47 -28.95 -6.12
N LEU A 970 -2.53 -28.24 -5.53
CA LEU A 970 -2.77 -27.57 -4.28
C LEU A 970 -1.90 -26.32 -4.23
N ILE A 971 -2.55 -25.17 -4.18
CA ILE A 971 -1.93 -23.86 -4.19
C ILE A 971 -2.52 -23.06 -3.03
N GLU A 972 -1.66 -22.51 -2.18
CA GLU A 972 -2.07 -21.62 -1.09
C GLU A 972 -1.72 -20.18 -1.44
N ILE A 973 -2.65 -19.25 -1.23
CA ILE A 973 -2.49 -17.81 -1.49
C ILE A 973 -2.82 -17.03 -0.22
N LYS A 974 -1.92 -16.11 0.16
CA LYS A 974 -2.01 -15.32 1.40
C LYS A 974 -1.33 -13.96 1.26
N ASP A 975 -1.32 -13.18 2.34
CA ASP A 975 -0.69 -11.86 2.44
C ASP A 975 -1.10 -10.95 1.26
N ARG A 976 -2.40 -10.97 0.93
CA ARG A 976 -2.95 -10.18 -0.18
C ARG A 976 -3.03 -8.72 0.22
N ALA A 977 -2.57 -7.83 -0.66
CA ALA A 977 -2.71 -6.40 -0.48
C ALA A 977 -2.99 -5.75 -1.84
N THR A 978 -4.00 -4.89 -1.90
CA THR A 978 -4.33 -4.13 -3.10
C THR A 978 -4.48 -2.65 -2.73
N THR A 979 -3.79 -1.81 -3.49
CA THR A 979 -3.98 -0.36 -3.44
C THR A 979 -4.66 0.07 -4.73
N TRP A 980 -5.86 0.63 -4.60
CA TRP A 980 -6.60 1.24 -5.71
C TRP A 980 -6.09 2.65 -5.95
N LEU A 981 -5.74 2.96 -7.20
CA LEU A 981 -5.16 4.26 -7.51
C LEU A 981 -6.28 5.28 -7.78
N PRO A 982 -6.21 6.47 -7.15
CA PRO A 982 -7.23 7.50 -7.30
C PRO A 982 -7.26 8.14 -8.70
#